data_AF-A0A9X2IDG6-F1
#
_entry.id   AF-A0A9X2IDG6-F1
#
_cell.length_a   1.000
_cell.length_b   1.000
_cell.length_c   1.000
_cell.angle_alpha   90.00
_cell.angle_beta   90.00
_cell.angle_gamma   90.00
#
_symmetry.space_group_name_H-M   'P 1'
#
loop_
_entity.id
_entity.type
_entity.pdbx_description
1 polymer ?
#
loop_
_entity_poly.entity_id
_entity_poly.type
_entity_poly.pdbx_seq_one_letter_code
_entity_poly.pdbx_strand_id
1 'polypeptide(L)'
;MAWLYNIADIALGESTHYGHEAYIDAVYTPPDAYDKPCKVIFKRNKYGRAQLSRFEVAFTQLAQLFLAKGTTSTQRLVVDDSLNVLGMVTEHLCYVIEKKEGLSQTFFTLDNPHINSNCTVKTVTQAEEIPYYFLDKLPQGFFANLLKAEQENILSIDYSSLASILASSYTLEEDDLHKGNFGFYLVEKDGKPHAIFFKIDHDLMFIDSIMSFKTRRFFHWMHNDRAFDVVAEDLLNFPFLAHSSNFYWPTKYSYIAKPWSNKDYHSVEEIEAFTLLGENPEFKKAKWMAFYKHILLPAELIGLSLKECLDEHNSKDRAKMAVMTQATVARQARLRAVLFSIKEFRDFVSNLKQEEHELLLNELRESTPQAKIPGHVINALSSYQQLAQSEQGFEEGDTPLHIAIRFGDYRYEETLHMFGHFINKKNNAGKTPLDVAMEMAATAEEHPEDIRKDVRFTMRHLLENGAKQSPLFQQYNMDARIESYQFQTAYISLVTRAKSYQQFKDILRDIGEDHRFCLKFQKNIAIDCIARFIQVNQNHPALQNMLLQLKKDLNGDSTPYECAGLKYIRQLRSKLWIIRQIRGLYGRTSTLSKINDMVDEELERIKAKEPNCFSFFSSGTDLEESNEEGSYATELTSIPCITCA
;
A
#
# COMPACT_ATOMS: atom_id res chain seq x y z
N MET A 1 7.07 -7.76 -20.97
CA MET A 1 7.84 -6.49 -20.93
C MET A 1 6.87 -5.37 -20.62
N ALA A 2 7.22 -4.47 -19.70
CA ALA A 2 6.43 -3.26 -19.46
C ALA A 2 6.42 -2.41 -20.74
N TRP A 3 5.24 -2.00 -21.20
CA TRP A 3 5.11 -1.15 -22.39
C TRP A 3 5.61 0.26 -22.07
N LEU A 4 6.53 0.77 -22.89
CA LEU A 4 7.18 2.07 -22.74
C LEU A 4 6.90 2.93 -23.97
N TYR A 5 6.77 4.24 -23.75
CA TYR A 5 6.68 5.23 -24.81
C TYR A 5 8.05 5.87 -25.03
N ASN A 6 8.43 6.10 -26.29
CA ASN A 6 9.58 6.95 -26.59
C ASN A 6 9.12 8.41 -26.72
N ILE A 7 9.88 9.34 -26.14
CA ILE A 7 9.61 10.78 -26.26
C ILE A 7 9.63 11.27 -27.71
N ALA A 8 10.40 10.63 -28.60
CA ALA A 8 10.48 10.97 -30.02
C ALA A 8 9.13 10.77 -30.75
N ASP A 9 8.28 9.88 -30.22
CA ASP A 9 6.95 9.57 -30.77
C ASP A 9 5.86 10.50 -30.21
N ILE A 10 6.23 11.47 -29.36
CA ILE A 10 5.28 12.38 -28.70
C ILE A 10 5.56 13.81 -29.16
N ALA A 11 4.61 14.37 -29.93
CA ALA A 11 4.60 15.78 -30.24
C ALA A 11 4.15 16.58 -29.00
N LEU A 12 5.07 17.37 -28.46
CA LEU A 12 4.81 18.22 -27.29
C LEU A 12 4.10 19.50 -27.74
N GLY A 13 2.87 19.72 -27.28
CA GLY A 13 2.15 20.99 -27.41
C GLY A 13 2.70 22.08 -26.47
N GLU A 14 1.88 23.05 -26.08
CA GLU A 14 2.28 24.05 -25.10
C GLU A 14 2.44 23.46 -23.69
N SER A 15 3.49 23.90 -22.99
CA SER A 15 3.72 23.47 -21.61
C SER A 15 2.82 24.23 -20.64
N THR A 16 2.28 23.52 -19.66
CA THR A 16 1.58 24.07 -18.51
C THR A 16 2.37 23.80 -17.23
N HIS A 17 2.29 24.72 -16.26
CA HIS A 17 3.04 24.63 -15.00
C HIS A 17 2.07 24.64 -13.82
N TYR A 18 1.63 23.46 -13.40
CA TYR A 18 0.77 23.27 -12.22
C TYR A 18 1.51 22.39 -11.19
N GLY A 19 2.55 22.96 -10.57
CA GLY A 19 3.39 22.27 -9.58
C GLY A 19 4.52 21.41 -10.18
N HIS A 20 4.34 20.88 -11.38
CA HIS A 20 5.40 20.37 -12.26
C HIS A 20 5.00 20.55 -13.74
N GLU A 21 5.97 20.46 -14.64
CA GLU A 21 5.79 20.72 -16.07
C GLU A 21 4.99 19.58 -16.74
N ALA A 22 3.88 19.93 -17.37
CA ALA A 22 2.98 19.01 -18.06
C ALA A 22 2.50 19.58 -19.40
N TYR A 23 2.31 18.73 -20.39
CA TYR A 23 1.88 19.05 -21.75
C TYR A 23 0.52 18.40 -21.96
N ILE A 24 -0.54 19.18 -21.83
CA ILE A 24 -1.94 18.70 -21.83
C ILE A 24 -2.46 18.40 -23.24
N ASP A 25 -1.89 19.06 -24.25
CA ASP A 25 -2.24 18.92 -25.67
C ASP A 25 -1.23 18.05 -26.43
N ALA A 26 -0.53 17.14 -25.73
CA ALA A 26 0.43 16.27 -26.37
C ALA A 26 -0.27 15.24 -27.26
N VAL A 27 0.40 14.85 -28.35
CA VAL A 27 -0.11 13.85 -29.30
C VAL A 27 0.94 12.75 -29.44
N TYR A 28 0.53 11.52 -29.16
CA TYR A 28 1.33 10.35 -29.42
C TYR A 28 1.06 9.84 -30.84
N THR A 29 2.12 9.62 -31.60
CA THR A 29 2.07 9.01 -32.94
C THR A 29 2.74 7.65 -32.87
N PRO A 30 1.97 6.54 -32.92
CA PRO A 30 2.54 5.20 -32.91
C PRO A 30 3.57 5.01 -34.04
N PRO A 31 4.75 4.40 -33.76
CA PRO A 31 5.77 4.19 -34.76
C PRO A 31 5.36 3.14 -35.80
N ASP A 32 4.47 2.22 -35.42
CA ASP A 32 3.79 1.31 -36.32
C ASP A 32 2.65 2.07 -37.02
N ALA A 33 2.85 2.39 -38.29
CA ALA A 33 1.93 3.20 -39.12
C ALA A 33 0.49 2.64 -39.30
N TYR A 34 0.09 1.63 -38.53
CA TYR A 34 -1.24 1.05 -38.47
C TYR A 34 -2.17 1.77 -37.50
N ASP A 35 -1.64 2.22 -36.35
CA ASP A 35 -2.43 2.90 -35.33
C ASP A 35 -2.45 4.41 -35.58
N LYS A 36 -3.62 5.03 -35.36
CA LYS A 36 -3.79 6.47 -35.56
C LYS A 36 -3.15 7.26 -34.42
N PRO A 37 -2.64 8.48 -34.67
CA PRO A 37 -2.23 9.38 -33.60
C PRO A 37 -3.36 9.63 -32.61
N CYS A 38 -3.04 9.70 -31.32
CA CYS A 38 -4.02 9.88 -30.26
C CYS A 38 -3.57 10.97 -29.26
N LYS A 39 -4.55 11.62 -28.63
CA LYS A 39 -4.30 12.65 -27.61
C LYS A 39 -3.81 12.01 -26.31
N VAL A 40 -2.78 12.62 -25.73
CA VAL A 40 -2.20 12.17 -24.47
C VAL A 40 -1.81 13.36 -23.60
N ILE A 41 -1.66 13.13 -22.30
CA ILE A 41 -1.08 14.12 -21.39
C ILE A 41 0.31 13.64 -21.01
N PHE A 42 1.34 14.39 -21.36
CA PHE A 42 2.71 14.09 -20.94
C PHE A 42 3.08 14.91 -19.70
N LYS A 43 3.41 14.23 -18.60
CA LYS A 43 3.96 14.87 -17.39
C LYS A 43 5.44 14.56 -17.29
N ARG A 44 6.29 15.59 -17.19
CA ARG A 44 7.72 15.40 -16.95
C ARG A 44 7.98 14.94 -15.53
N ASN A 45 9.15 14.32 -15.31
CA ASN A 45 9.60 13.93 -13.98
C ASN A 45 9.50 15.08 -12.97
N LYS A 46 8.65 14.93 -11.96
CA LYS A 46 8.51 15.88 -10.86
C LYS A 46 9.87 16.08 -10.16
N TYR A 47 10.33 17.34 -10.11
CA TYR A 47 11.67 17.71 -9.60
C TYR A 47 12.85 17.00 -10.29
N GLY A 48 12.70 16.54 -11.53
CA GLY A 48 13.71 15.77 -12.25
C GLY A 48 13.91 14.34 -11.71
N ARG A 49 13.01 13.84 -10.85
CA ARG A 49 13.15 12.53 -10.19
C ARG A 49 12.33 11.45 -10.88
N ALA A 50 12.96 10.66 -11.75
CA ALA A 50 12.35 9.51 -12.42
C ALA A 50 11.64 8.50 -11.50
N GLN A 51 12.06 8.39 -10.23
CA GLN A 51 11.41 7.50 -9.27
C GLN A 51 9.98 7.93 -8.96
N LEU A 52 9.65 9.23 -8.98
CA LEU A 52 8.30 9.70 -8.70
C LEU A 52 7.33 9.32 -9.82
N SER A 53 7.72 9.46 -11.09
CA SER A 53 6.92 8.99 -12.23
C SER A 53 6.72 7.47 -12.20
N ARG A 54 7.74 6.71 -11.76
CA ARG A 54 7.62 5.25 -11.55
C ARG A 54 6.65 4.89 -10.44
N PHE A 55 6.60 5.68 -9.36
CA PHE A 55 5.60 5.50 -8.30
C PHE A 55 4.21 5.86 -8.80
N GLU A 56 4.03 7.00 -9.47
CA GLU A 56 2.74 7.46 -9.99
C GLU A 56 2.13 6.42 -10.95
N VAL A 57 2.92 5.92 -11.92
CA VAL A 57 2.46 4.86 -12.82
C VAL A 57 2.06 3.59 -12.06
N ALA A 58 2.88 3.13 -11.10
CA ALA A 58 2.56 1.93 -10.34
C ALA A 58 1.35 2.11 -9.42
N PHE A 59 1.18 3.29 -8.81
CA PHE A 59 0.01 3.64 -8.02
C PHE A 59 -1.25 3.72 -8.87
N THR A 60 -1.16 4.25 -10.10
CA THR A 60 -2.28 4.22 -11.05
C THR A 60 -2.68 2.79 -11.42
N GLN A 61 -1.73 1.90 -11.67
CA GLN A 61 -2.05 0.49 -11.95
C GLN A 61 -2.71 -0.19 -10.75
N LEU A 62 -2.27 0.11 -9.53
CA LEU A 62 -2.95 -0.37 -8.33
C LEU A 62 -4.34 0.25 -8.19
N ALA A 63 -4.48 1.56 -8.36
CA ALA A 63 -5.74 2.28 -8.24
C ALA A 63 -6.83 1.69 -9.13
N GLN A 64 -6.49 1.25 -10.34
CA GLN A 64 -7.42 0.60 -11.28
C GLN A 64 -8.03 -0.70 -10.75
N LEU A 65 -7.37 -1.41 -9.81
CA LEU A 65 -7.97 -2.58 -9.16
C LEU A 65 -9.05 -2.19 -8.15
N PHE A 66 -8.88 -1.05 -7.47
CA PHE A 66 -9.80 -0.59 -6.42
C PHE A 66 -10.95 0.21 -7.02
N LEU A 67 -10.65 1.09 -7.97
CA LEU A 67 -11.61 1.90 -8.68
C LEU A 67 -12.55 1.08 -9.57
N ALA A 68 -13.74 1.61 -9.79
CA ALA A 68 -14.69 1.08 -10.74
C ALA A 68 -14.09 1.15 -12.15
N LYS A 69 -14.47 0.21 -13.01
CA LYS A 69 -13.92 0.15 -14.36
C LYS A 69 -14.24 1.43 -15.15
N GLY A 70 -13.23 1.91 -15.88
CA GLY A 70 -13.33 3.07 -16.76
C GLY A 70 -13.57 4.38 -16.01
N THR A 71 -13.21 4.48 -14.73
CA THR A 71 -13.28 5.74 -13.96
C THR A 71 -11.91 6.37 -13.73
N THR A 72 -10.85 5.85 -14.38
CA THR A 72 -9.52 6.45 -14.34
C THR A 72 -8.71 6.14 -15.59
N SER A 73 -7.78 7.03 -15.92
CA SER A 73 -6.88 6.88 -17.06
C SER A 73 -5.74 5.90 -16.78
N THR A 74 -5.27 5.25 -17.84
CA THR A 74 -4.03 4.48 -17.81
C THR A 74 -2.82 5.41 -17.88
N GLN A 75 -1.72 4.98 -17.26
CA GLN A 75 -0.46 5.71 -17.27
C GLN A 75 0.69 4.78 -17.65
N ARG A 76 1.66 5.31 -18.41
CA ARG A 76 2.86 4.58 -18.84
C ARG A 76 4.09 5.47 -18.78
N LEU A 77 5.26 4.86 -18.62
CA LEU A 77 6.52 5.62 -18.57
C LEU A 77 6.93 6.09 -19.96
N VAL A 78 7.51 7.29 -20.00
CA VAL A 78 8.14 7.85 -21.21
C VAL A 78 9.66 7.84 -21.03
N VAL A 79 10.37 7.34 -22.03
CA VAL A 79 11.83 7.24 -22.07
C VAL A 79 12.44 7.97 -23.26
N ASP A 80 13.74 8.25 -23.19
CA ASP A 80 14.55 8.59 -24.36
C ASP A 80 15.12 7.34 -25.05
N ASP A 81 15.86 7.53 -26.15
CA ASP A 81 16.54 6.46 -26.90
C ASP A 81 17.56 5.67 -26.06
N SER A 82 18.01 6.24 -24.94
CA SER A 82 18.92 5.61 -23.97
C SER A 82 18.18 4.91 -22.82
N LEU A 83 16.86 4.80 -22.89
CA LEU A 83 15.98 4.23 -21.86
C LEU A 83 15.99 5.00 -20.52
N ASN A 84 16.41 6.26 -20.51
CA ASN A 84 16.26 7.12 -19.34
C ASN A 84 14.80 7.56 -19.24
N VAL A 85 14.20 7.38 -18.07
CA VAL A 85 12.83 7.83 -17.82
C VAL A 85 12.79 9.35 -17.75
N LEU A 86 12.03 9.98 -18.63
CA LEU A 86 11.85 11.44 -18.71
C LEU A 86 10.56 11.92 -18.03
N GLY A 87 9.60 11.02 -17.85
CA GLY A 87 8.30 11.33 -17.29
C GLY A 87 7.34 10.18 -17.46
N MET A 88 6.06 10.51 -17.57
CA MET A 88 5.00 9.57 -17.85
C MET A 88 3.92 10.20 -18.72
N VAL A 89 3.24 9.35 -19.46
CA VAL A 89 2.09 9.68 -20.29
C VAL A 89 0.83 9.17 -19.60
N THR A 90 -0.22 9.97 -19.62
CA THR A 90 -1.58 9.60 -19.22
C THR A 90 -2.47 9.56 -20.46
N GLU A 91 -3.25 8.49 -20.62
CA GLU A 91 -4.29 8.40 -21.63
C GLU A 91 -5.34 9.48 -21.39
N HIS A 92 -5.75 10.19 -22.44
CA HIS A 92 -6.76 11.22 -22.31
C HIS A 92 -8.12 10.60 -21.92
N LEU A 93 -8.78 11.22 -20.94
CA LEU A 93 -9.97 10.65 -20.30
C LEU A 93 -11.11 10.36 -21.28
N CYS A 94 -11.22 11.14 -22.36
CA CYS A 94 -12.24 10.92 -23.38
C CYS A 94 -12.22 9.50 -23.96
N TYR A 95 -11.04 8.90 -24.16
CA TYR A 95 -10.92 7.53 -24.66
C TYR A 95 -11.30 6.50 -23.59
N VAL A 96 -11.08 6.83 -22.31
CA VAL A 96 -11.54 6.00 -21.19
C VAL A 96 -13.06 5.96 -21.13
N ILE A 97 -13.70 7.13 -21.28
CA ILE A 97 -15.15 7.28 -21.29
C ILE A 97 -15.73 6.58 -22.52
N GLU A 98 -15.13 6.75 -23.70
CA GLU A 98 -15.54 6.04 -24.92
C GLU A 98 -15.48 4.53 -24.74
N LYS A 99 -14.38 3.98 -24.20
CA LYS A 99 -14.26 2.52 -23.95
C LYS A 99 -15.33 2.01 -22.98
N LYS A 100 -15.79 2.85 -22.06
CA LYS A 100 -16.79 2.50 -21.06
C LYS A 100 -18.22 2.60 -21.59
N GLU A 101 -18.57 3.70 -22.25
CA GLU A 101 -19.94 4.00 -22.65
C GLU A 101 -20.23 3.70 -24.13
N GLY A 102 -19.20 3.81 -24.98
CA GLY A 102 -19.33 3.82 -26.44
C GLY A 102 -19.87 5.15 -26.97
N LEU A 103 -19.57 5.45 -28.24
CA LEU A 103 -20.04 6.68 -28.91
C LEU A 103 -21.52 6.64 -29.33
N SER A 104 -22.16 5.46 -29.26
CA SER A 104 -23.58 5.32 -29.59
C SER A 104 -24.52 5.87 -28.52
N GLN A 105 -24.00 6.19 -27.34
CA GLN A 105 -24.76 6.76 -26.23
C GLN A 105 -24.97 8.27 -26.41
N THR A 106 -26.08 8.76 -25.86
CA THR A 106 -26.36 10.19 -25.79
C THR A 106 -25.58 10.81 -24.63
N PHE A 107 -24.74 11.80 -24.91
CA PHE A 107 -24.03 12.57 -23.89
C PHE A 107 -24.75 13.91 -23.64
N PHE A 108 -24.43 14.57 -22.52
CA PHE A 108 -25.00 15.87 -22.19
C PHE A 108 -23.92 16.91 -21.83
N THR A 109 -24.17 18.16 -22.19
CA THR A 109 -23.35 19.32 -21.80
C THR A 109 -24.12 20.14 -20.77
N LEU A 110 -23.42 20.65 -19.75
CA LEU A 110 -23.98 21.63 -18.83
C LEU A 110 -24.20 22.98 -19.54
N ASP A 111 -25.39 23.56 -19.43
CA ASP A 111 -25.75 24.79 -20.15
C ASP A 111 -25.11 26.03 -19.52
N ASN A 112 -25.34 26.24 -18.23
CA ASN A 112 -24.74 27.32 -17.46
C ASN A 112 -24.49 26.88 -16.01
N PRO A 113 -23.30 26.30 -15.72
CA PRO A 113 -23.00 25.73 -14.41
C PRO A 113 -22.98 26.76 -13.27
N HIS A 114 -22.95 28.06 -13.57
CA HIS A 114 -23.05 29.14 -12.57
C HIS A 114 -24.45 29.37 -12.03
N ILE A 115 -25.49 28.86 -12.71
CA ILE A 115 -26.89 29.08 -12.36
C ILE A 115 -27.53 27.80 -11.81
N ASN A 116 -27.39 26.70 -12.53
CA ASN A 116 -28.01 25.42 -12.18
C ASN A 116 -27.25 24.24 -12.83
N SER A 117 -27.80 23.04 -12.69
CA SER A 117 -27.28 21.82 -13.31
C SER A 117 -28.09 21.38 -14.53
N ASN A 118 -28.74 22.32 -15.23
CA ASN A 118 -29.44 22.02 -16.48
C ASN A 118 -28.45 21.59 -17.55
N CYS A 119 -28.90 20.69 -18.42
CA CYS A 119 -28.05 20.13 -19.44
C CYS A 119 -28.81 19.97 -20.76
N THR A 120 -28.06 20.07 -21.85
CA THR A 120 -28.53 19.85 -23.21
C THR A 120 -27.86 18.63 -23.82
N VAL A 121 -28.61 17.94 -24.68
CA VAL A 121 -28.12 16.78 -25.43
C VAL A 121 -26.95 17.19 -26.33
N LYS A 122 -25.90 16.38 -26.31
CA LYS A 122 -24.71 16.50 -27.16
C LYS A 122 -24.51 15.21 -27.93
N THR A 123 -24.68 15.28 -29.25
CA THR A 123 -24.25 14.20 -30.14
C THR A 123 -22.72 14.23 -30.25
N VAL A 124 -22.11 13.07 -30.05
CA VAL A 124 -20.66 12.85 -30.07
C VAL A 124 -20.36 11.87 -31.20
N THR A 125 -19.44 12.22 -32.09
CA THR A 125 -19.05 11.36 -33.24
C THR A 125 -17.64 10.79 -33.11
N GLN A 126 -16.84 11.37 -32.22
CA GLN A 126 -15.48 10.95 -31.88
C GLN A 126 -15.24 11.21 -30.37
N ALA A 127 -14.34 10.45 -29.76
CA ALA A 127 -14.10 10.49 -28.32
C ALA A 127 -13.79 11.90 -27.80
N GLU A 128 -13.01 12.67 -28.53
CA GLU A 128 -12.53 14.01 -28.16
C GLU A 128 -13.66 15.04 -28.01
N GLU A 129 -14.87 14.73 -28.50
CA GLU A 129 -16.07 15.56 -28.36
C GLU A 129 -16.87 15.26 -27.08
N ILE A 130 -16.52 14.21 -26.34
CA ILE A 130 -17.21 13.81 -25.10
C ILE A 130 -17.04 14.91 -24.03
N PRO A 131 -18.14 15.51 -23.55
CA PRO A 131 -18.09 16.51 -22.49
C PRO A 131 -17.82 15.84 -21.13
N TYR A 132 -16.86 16.39 -20.39
CA TYR A 132 -16.56 16.00 -19.01
C TYR A 132 -16.05 17.22 -18.22
N TYR A 133 -16.20 17.17 -16.90
CA TYR A 133 -15.97 18.32 -16.03
C TYR A 133 -15.17 17.93 -14.79
N PHE A 134 -14.04 18.60 -14.58
CA PHE A 134 -13.37 18.61 -13.27
C PHE A 134 -14.08 19.58 -12.33
N LEU A 135 -14.17 19.23 -11.05
CA LEU A 135 -14.83 20.09 -10.07
C LEU A 135 -14.12 21.44 -9.89
N ASP A 136 -12.79 21.50 -10.09
CA ASP A 136 -12.05 22.78 -10.02
C ASP A 136 -12.30 23.71 -11.23
N LYS A 137 -13.04 23.25 -12.24
CA LYS A 137 -13.47 24.07 -13.38
C LYS A 137 -14.93 24.51 -13.25
N LEU A 138 -15.64 24.04 -12.23
CA LEU A 138 -17.01 24.41 -11.93
C LEU A 138 -17.06 25.40 -10.75
N PRO A 139 -18.14 26.16 -10.57
CA PRO A 139 -18.25 27.08 -9.45
C PRO A 139 -18.06 26.38 -8.09
N GLN A 140 -17.50 27.10 -7.11
CA GLN A 140 -17.49 26.62 -5.71
C GLN A 140 -18.93 26.29 -5.28
N GLY A 141 -19.13 25.17 -4.58
CA GLY A 141 -20.48 24.74 -4.19
C GLY A 141 -21.20 23.91 -5.24
N PHE A 142 -20.65 23.72 -6.46
CA PHE A 142 -21.39 23.07 -7.54
C PHE A 142 -21.86 21.64 -7.21
N PHE A 143 -21.09 20.88 -6.41
CA PHE A 143 -21.54 19.55 -6.00
C PHE A 143 -22.87 19.58 -5.21
N ALA A 144 -23.12 20.62 -4.41
CA ALA A 144 -24.40 20.81 -3.73
C ALA A 144 -25.55 21.05 -4.74
N ASN A 145 -25.30 21.80 -5.81
CA ASN A 145 -26.27 21.98 -6.89
C ASN A 145 -26.56 20.67 -7.62
N LEU A 146 -25.54 19.82 -7.81
CA LEU A 146 -25.70 18.51 -8.42
C LEU A 146 -26.62 17.59 -7.58
N LEU A 147 -26.43 17.54 -6.26
CA LEU A 147 -27.33 16.81 -5.35
C LEU A 147 -28.75 17.37 -5.38
N LYS A 148 -28.89 18.70 -5.39
CA LYS A 148 -30.21 19.35 -5.49
C LYS A 148 -30.91 18.98 -6.80
N ALA A 149 -30.19 18.95 -7.91
CA ALA A 149 -30.74 18.58 -9.22
C ALA A 149 -31.21 17.13 -9.25
N GLU A 150 -30.53 16.21 -8.56
CA GLU A 150 -31.03 14.84 -8.36
C GLU A 150 -32.32 14.82 -7.53
N GLN A 151 -32.38 15.56 -6.42
CA GLN A 151 -33.59 15.66 -5.59
C GLN A 151 -34.79 16.23 -6.36
N GLU A 152 -34.53 17.13 -7.31
CA GLU A 152 -35.52 17.70 -8.23
C GLU A 152 -35.79 16.79 -9.46
N ASN A 153 -35.19 15.60 -9.51
CA ASN A 153 -35.30 14.61 -10.59
C ASN A 153 -34.93 15.16 -11.99
N ILE A 154 -34.02 16.14 -12.03
CA ILE A 154 -33.47 16.72 -13.28
C ILE A 154 -32.43 15.76 -13.88
N LEU A 155 -31.63 15.13 -13.02
CA LEU A 155 -30.62 14.14 -13.37
C LEU A 155 -30.55 13.06 -12.29
N SER A 156 -29.68 12.08 -12.49
CA SER A 156 -29.36 11.07 -11.47
C SER A 156 -27.86 10.97 -11.26
N ILE A 157 -27.44 10.50 -10.09
CA ILE A 157 -26.03 10.34 -9.74
C ILE A 157 -25.67 8.85 -9.70
N ASP A 158 -24.54 8.50 -10.32
CA ASP A 158 -23.93 7.19 -10.14
C ASP A 158 -23.20 7.14 -8.79
N TYR A 159 -23.93 6.79 -7.73
CA TYR A 159 -23.34 6.63 -6.41
C TYR A 159 -22.29 5.51 -6.37
N SER A 160 -22.29 4.56 -7.31
CA SER A 160 -21.28 3.50 -7.40
C SER A 160 -19.91 4.07 -7.79
N SER A 161 -19.81 4.84 -8.87
CA SER A 161 -18.54 5.49 -9.25
C SER A 161 -18.07 6.49 -8.21
N LEU A 162 -18.98 7.28 -7.62
CA LEU A 162 -18.64 8.24 -6.56
C LEU A 162 -18.07 7.54 -5.32
N ALA A 163 -18.78 6.52 -4.81
CA ALA A 163 -18.32 5.76 -3.65
C ALA A 163 -17.03 5.01 -3.93
N SER A 164 -16.85 4.48 -5.15
CA SER A 164 -15.62 3.81 -5.57
C SER A 164 -14.41 4.74 -5.48
N ILE A 165 -14.53 5.98 -5.97
CA ILE A 165 -13.45 6.98 -5.91
C ILE A 165 -13.09 7.32 -4.46
N LEU A 166 -14.10 7.65 -3.65
CA LEU A 166 -13.88 8.05 -2.26
C LEU A 166 -13.29 6.88 -1.46
N ALA A 167 -13.90 5.70 -1.53
CA ALA A 167 -13.44 4.52 -0.81
C ALA A 167 -12.02 4.10 -1.25
N SER A 168 -11.71 4.18 -2.54
CA SER A 168 -10.37 3.82 -3.07
C SER A 168 -9.31 4.78 -2.54
N SER A 169 -9.59 6.09 -2.56
CA SER A 169 -8.70 7.13 -2.04
C SER A 169 -8.43 6.94 -0.53
N TYR A 170 -9.46 6.60 0.25
CA TYR A 170 -9.30 6.29 1.67
C TYR A 170 -8.52 4.99 1.91
N THR A 171 -8.83 3.95 1.14
CA THR A 171 -8.19 2.64 1.25
C THR A 171 -6.71 2.74 0.93
N LEU A 172 -6.34 3.47 -0.13
CA LEU A 172 -4.97 3.62 -0.60
C LEU A 172 -4.23 4.80 0.05
N GLU A 173 -4.71 5.32 1.19
CA GLU A 173 -4.05 6.37 1.98
C GLU A 173 -3.69 7.61 1.14
N GLU A 174 -4.60 8.07 0.30
CA GLU A 174 -4.32 9.16 -0.62
C GLU A 174 -4.55 10.54 -0.01
N ASP A 175 -3.56 11.41 -0.15
CA ASP A 175 -3.56 12.75 0.44
C ASP A 175 -3.61 13.88 -0.62
N ASP A 176 -4.28 13.66 -1.75
CA ASP A 176 -4.38 14.64 -2.85
C ASP A 176 -5.71 14.59 -3.61
N LEU A 177 -6.79 14.17 -2.95
CA LEU A 177 -8.13 14.18 -3.54
C LEU A 177 -8.72 15.59 -3.53
N HIS A 178 -8.11 16.51 -4.27
CA HIS A 178 -8.58 17.86 -4.48
C HIS A 178 -9.49 17.95 -5.73
N LYS A 179 -10.23 19.05 -5.89
CA LYS A 179 -11.22 19.22 -6.97
C LYS A 179 -10.67 19.15 -8.41
N GLY A 180 -9.37 19.33 -8.59
CA GLY A 180 -8.72 19.18 -9.91
C GLY A 180 -8.37 17.74 -10.30
N ASN A 181 -8.49 16.78 -9.37
CA ASN A 181 -8.18 15.37 -9.61
C ASN A 181 -9.46 14.53 -9.73
N PHE A 182 -10.62 15.16 -9.58
CA PHE A 182 -11.92 14.50 -9.43
C PHE A 182 -12.98 15.25 -10.23
N GLY A 183 -13.80 14.50 -10.97
CA GLY A 183 -14.76 15.07 -11.91
C GLY A 183 -15.85 14.09 -12.32
N PHE A 184 -16.70 14.51 -13.26
CA PHE A 184 -17.79 13.69 -13.79
C PHE A 184 -18.10 14.01 -15.25
N TYR A 185 -18.77 13.08 -15.93
CA TYR A 185 -19.40 13.29 -17.23
C TYR A 185 -20.89 12.94 -17.13
N LEU A 186 -21.68 13.40 -18.11
CA LEU A 186 -23.11 13.14 -18.18
C LEU A 186 -23.44 12.30 -19.41
N VAL A 187 -24.09 11.16 -19.18
CA VAL A 187 -24.53 10.23 -20.22
C VAL A 187 -25.97 9.80 -19.95
N GLU A 188 -26.71 9.42 -20.98
CA GLU A 188 -28.08 8.93 -20.83
C GLU A 188 -28.09 7.54 -20.21
N LYS A 189 -28.82 7.39 -19.09
CA LYS A 189 -29.20 6.10 -18.51
C LYS A 189 -30.67 6.17 -18.15
N ASP A 190 -31.43 5.13 -18.51
CA ASP A 190 -32.86 5.05 -18.21
C ASP A 190 -33.67 6.29 -18.66
N GLY A 191 -33.28 6.86 -19.82
CA GLY A 191 -33.95 8.02 -20.42
C GLY A 191 -33.71 9.36 -19.73
N LYS A 192 -32.72 9.45 -18.83
CA LYS A 192 -32.35 10.69 -18.12
C LYS A 192 -30.84 10.91 -18.09
N PRO A 193 -30.38 12.17 -17.92
CA PRO A 193 -28.97 12.45 -17.66
C PRO A 193 -28.50 11.75 -16.38
N HIS A 194 -27.36 11.09 -16.47
CA HIS A 194 -26.74 10.35 -15.38
C HIS A 194 -25.29 10.80 -15.20
N ALA A 195 -24.96 11.28 -14.00
CA ALA A 195 -23.64 11.79 -13.65
C ALA A 195 -22.74 10.65 -13.17
N ILE A 196 -21.73 10.31 -13.98
CA ILE A 196 -20.74 9.26 -13.66
C ILE A 196 -19.42 9.92 -13.33
N PHE A 197 -18.84 9.54 -12.19
CA PHE A 197 -17.64 10.16 -11.66
C PHE A 197 -16.38 9.43 -12.11
N PHE A 198 -15.30 10.19 -12.25
CA PHE A 198 -13.97 9.70 -12.54
C PHE A 198 -12.92 10.44 -11.72
N LYS A 199 -11.73 9.86 -11.68
CA LYS A 199 -10.56 10.41 -11.00
C LYS A 199 -9.29 10.21 -11.81
N ILE A 200 -8.37 11.15 -11.66
CA ILE A 200 -7.00 11.07 -12.18
C ILE A 200 -6.00 11.46 -11.08
N ASP A 201 -4.72 11.32 -11.42
CA ASP A 201 -3.57 11.72 -10.59
C ASP A 201 -3.47 10.96 -9.26
N HIS A 202 -2.50 10.06 -9.18
CA HIS A 202 -2.34 9.13 -8.06
C HIS A 202 -0.95 9.24 -7.42
N ASP A 203 -0.26 10.36 -7.62
CA ASP A 203 1.14 10.56 -7.22
C ASP A 203 1.37 10.57 -5.69
N LEU A 204 0.29 10.67 -4.91
CA LEU A 204 0.29 10.78 -3.45
C LEU A 204 -0.58 9.73 -2.75
N MET A 205 -0.74 8.57 -3.38
CA MET A 205 -1.20 7.35 -2.71
C MET A 205 -0.13 6.81 -1.76
N PHE A 206 -0.56 5.95 -0.83
CA PHE A 206 0.27 5.33 0.20
C PHE A 206 1.06 6.38 0.98
N ILE A 207 0.38 7.48 1.34
CA ILE A 207 1.05 8.64 1.91
C ILE A 207 1.77 8.29 3.20
N ASP A 208 1.18 7.47 4.07
CA ASP A 208 1.81 7.08 5.32
C ASP A 208 2.86 5.99 5.11
N SER A 209 2.51 4.96 4.33
CA SER A 209 3.30 3.73 4.19
C SER A 209 4.51 3.86 3.26
N ILE A 210 4.46 4.70 2.21
CA ILE A 210 5.51 4.81 1.19
C ILE A 210 5.94 6.27 0.97
N MET A 211 4.99 7.16 0.68
CA MET A 211 5.32 8.51 0.18
C MET A 211 5.79 9.47 1.28
N SER A 212 5.48 9.18 2.55
CA SER A 212 6.06 9.84 3.74
C SER A 212 7.57 9.74 3.85
N PHE A 213 8.22 8.92 3.02
CA PHE A 213 9.69 8.81 2.93
C PHE A 213 10.27 9.53 1.69
N LYS A 214 9.42 10.06 0.80
CA LYS A 214 9.80 10.56 -0.53
C LYS A 214 9.42 12.01 -0.77
N THR A 215 8.26 12.42 -0.28
CA THR A 215 7.70 13.77 -0.48
C THR A 215 7.69 14.54 0.82
N ARG A 216 8.10 15.81 0.77
CA ARG A 216 8.07 16.73 1.91
C ARG A 216 6.86 17.65 1.75
N ARG A 217 5.88 17.54 2.65
CA ARG A 217 4.81 18.54 2.80
C ARG A 217 4.87 19.08 4.22
N PHE A 218 4.79 20.40 4.35
CA PHE A 218 5.02 21.08 5.63
C PHE A 218 4.01 20.68 6.72
N PHE A 219 2.73 20.54 6.35
CA PHE A 219 1.67 20.17 7.30
C PHE A 219 1.84 18.75 7.87
N HIS A 220 2.49 17.83 7.13
CA HIS A 220 2.78 16.48 7.62
C HIS A 220 3.77 16.43 8.78
N TRP A 221 4.50 17.52 9.06
CA TRP A 221 5.41 17.57 10.21
C TRP A 221 4.67 17.57 11.55
N MET A 222 3.39 17.94 11.55
CA MET A 222 2.53 17.92 12.74
C MET A 222 1.73 16.62 12.87
N HIS A 223 1.85 15.68 11.92
CA HIS A 223 1.15 14.40 11.97
C HIS A 223 1.79 13.48 13.02
N ASN A 224 0.95 12.83 13.82
CA ASN A 224 1.36 11.76 14.71
C ASN A 224 1.43 10.41 13.98
N ASP A 225 1.76 9.34 14.71
CA ASP A 225 1.91 7.99 14.16
C ASP A 225 0.59 7.28 13.82
N ARG A 226 -0.56 7.92 14.07
CA ARG A 226 -1.92 7.43 13.84
C ARG A 226 -2.71 8.25 12.82
N ALA A 227 -2.04 9.17 12.13
CA ALA A 227 -2.68 10.16 11.27
C ALA A 227 -3.54 9.55 10.15
N PHE A 228 -3.29 8.30 9.74
CA PHE A 228 -4.04 7.63 8.66
C PHE A 228 -4.65 6.29 9.11
N ASP A 229 -4.85 6.09 10.41
CA ASP A 229 -5.42 4.86 10.95
C ASP A 229 -6.82 4.58 10.36
N VAL A 230 -7.16 3.29 10.20
CA VAL A 230 -8.52 2.89 9.82
C VAL A 230 -9.37 2.82 11.08
N VAL A 231 -10.42 3.62 11.17
CA VAL A 231 -11.25 3.74 12.37
C VAL A 231 -12.72 3.49 12.03
N ALA A 232 -13.43 2.81 12.93
CA ALA A 232 -14.83 2.44 12.71
C ALA A 232 -15.75 3.65 12.51
N GLU A 233 -15.50 4.74 13.25
CA GLU A 233 -16.26 5.99 13.15
C GLU A 233 -16.15 6.64 11.76
N ASP A 234 -14.94 6.70 11.20
CA ASP A 234 -14.71 7.23 9.83
C ASP A 234 -15.44 6.38 8.78
N LEU A 235 -15.49 5.05 8.94
CA LEU A 235 -16.18 4.16 8.00
C LEU A 235 -17.71 4.26 8.12
N LEU A 236 -18.22 4.33 9.36
CA LEU A 236 -19.64 4.50 9.65
C LEU A 236 -20.19 5.80 9.06
N ASN A 237 -19.50 6.91 9.33
CA ASN A 237 -19.89 8.26 8.89
C ASN A 237 -19.35 8.62 7.49
N PHE A 238 -18.71 7.67 6.81
CA PHE A 238 -18.08 7.89 5.51
C PHE A 238 -19.07 8.52 4.50
N PRO A 239 -18.68 9.62 3.79
CA PRO A 239 -17.30 10.07 3.57
C PRO A 239 -16.77 11.10 4.58
N PHE A 240 -17.49 11.39 5.66
CA PHE A 240 -17.01 12.29 6.70
C PHE A 240 -15.87 11.65 7.50
N LEU A 241 -14.67 12.21 7.38
CA LEU A 241 -13.47 11.75 8.08
C LEU A 241 -13.17 12.63 9.30
N ALA A 242 -13.43 12.09 10.49
CA ALA A 242 -13.16 12.75 11.77
C ALA A 242 -11.71 12.51 12.25
N HIS A 243 -11.15 11.32 11.97
CA HIS A 243 -9.86 10.89 12.52
C HIS A 243 -8.73 10.88 11.50
N SER A 244 -8.98 10.35 10.30
CA SER A 244 -7.95 10.30 9.27
C SER A 244 -7.54 11.71 8.83
N SER A 245 -6.25 11.96 8.66
CA SER A 245 -5.62 13.28 8.48
C SER A 245 -5.41 13.67 7.01
N ASN A 246 -6.15 13.06 6.07
CA ASN A 246 -6.13 13.45 4.66
C ASN A 246 -6.40 14.95 4.56
N PHE A 247 -5.50 15.72 3.99
CA PHE A 247 -5.57 17.18 3.92
C PHE A 247 -6.51 17.62 2.81
N TYR A 248 -6.32 17.10 1.59
CA TYR A 248 -7.22 17.32 0.46
C TYR A 248 -8.31 16.24 0.47
N TRP A 249 -9.42 16.54 1.11
CA TRP A 249 -10.57 15.64 1.23
C TRP A 249 -11.90 16.40 1.16
N PRO A 250 -12.94 15.90 0.47
CA PRO A 250 -14.18 16.65 0.23
C PRO A 250 -14.96 17.10 1.47
N THR A 251 -14.86 16.39 2.59
CA THR A 251 -15.55 16.75 3.85
C THR A 251 -14.68 17.55 4.81
N LYS A 252 -13.55 18.11 4.33
CA LYS A 252 -12.64 18.89 5.16
C LYS A 252 -12.47 20.29 4.61
N TYR A 253 -12.67 21.25 5.51
CA TYR A 253 -12.46 22.64 5.19
C TYR A 253 -10.96 22.93 5.04
N SER A 254 -10.53 23.39 3.87
CA SER A 254 -9.17 23.87 3.66
C SER A 254 -9.07 25.30 4.19
N TYR A 255 -8.27 25.53 5.25
CA TYR A 255 -8.13 26.86 5.84
C TYR A 255 -7.14 27.75 5.07
N ILE A 256 -6.11 27.21 4.38
CA ILE A 256 -5.07 28.00 3.66
C ILE A 256 -4.31 27.13 2.60
N ALA A 257 -4.31 27.56 1.32
CA ALA A 257 -3.13 27.55 0.42
C ALA A 257 -3.31 28.28 -0.95
N LYS A 258 -4.42 28.96 -1.24
CA LYS A 258 -4.57 30.06 -2.25
C LYS A 258 -6.05 30.48 -2.24
N PRO A 259 -6.44 31.65 -1.71
CA PRO A 259 -7.85 32.05 -1.58
C PRO A 259 -8.64 32.04 -2.90
N TRP A 260 -7.92 32.13 -4.01
CA TRP A 260 -8.46 32.20 -5.37
C TRP A 260 -8.33 30.88 -6.14
N SER A 261 -7.78 29.82 -5.52
CA SER A 261 -7.67 28.52 -6.18
C SER A 261 -8.96 27.73 -6.00
N ASN A 262 -9.54 27.30 -7.11
CA ASN A 262 -10.75 26.49 -7.10
C ASN A 262 -10.50 25.00 -6.80
N LYS A 263 -9.24 24.62 -6.54
CA LYS A 263 -8.83 23.23 -6.28
C LYS A 263 -9.21 22.76 -4.87
N ASP A 264 -9.26 23.69 -3.92
CA ASP A 264 -9.46 23.40 -2.51
C ASP A 264 -10.95 23.48 -2.14
N TYR A 265 -11.35 22.71 -1.12
CA TYR A 265 -12.71 22.72 -0.56
C TYR A 265 -12.87 23.88 0.44
N HIS A 266 -13.53 24.96 -0.02
CA HIS A 266 -13.76 26.18 0.75
C HIS A 266 -15.25 26.54 0.90
N SER A 267 -16.16 25.91 0.15
CA SER A 267 -17.60 26.12 0.31
C SER A 267 -18.13 25.21 1.41
N VAL A 268 -18.79 25.81 2.40
CA VAL A 268 -19.44 25.09 3.48
C VAL A 268 -20.58 24.24 2.93
N GLU A 269 -21.35 24.78 1.98
CA GLU A 269 -22.46 24.09 1.31
C GLU A 269 -21.97 22.86 0.54
N GLU A 270 -20.80 22.94 -0.10
CA GLU A 270 -20.19 21.79 -0.78
C GLU A 270 -19.76 20.70 0.20
N ILE A 271 -19.10 21.09 1.28
CA ILE A 271 -18.62 20.18 2.33
C ILE A 271 -19.82 19.50 3.02
N GLU A 272 -20.88 20.25 3.30
CA GLU A 272 -22.14 19.73 3.82
C GLU A 272 -22.79 18.75 2.83
N ALA A 273 -22.81 19.08 1.53
CA ALA A 273 -23.32 18.18 0.49
C ALA A 273 -22.56 16.83 0.46
N PHE A 274 -21.22 16.86 0.51
CA PHE A 274 -20.44 15.61 0.63
C PHE A 274 -20.71 14.87 1.95
N THR A 275 -20.88 15.61 3.05
CA THR A 275 -21.18 15.00 4.36
C THR A 275 -22.53 14.29 4.35
N LEU A 276 -23.55 14.89 3.72
CA LEU A 276 -24.90 14.33 3.60
C LEU A 276 -24.97 13.04 2.75
N LEU A 277 -23.97 12.76 1.90
CA LEU A 277 -23.83 11.45 1.25
C LEU A 277 -23.82 10.31 2.27
N GLY A 278 -23.23 10.57 3.44
CA GLY A 278 -23.20 9.64 4.55
C GLY A 278 -24.58 9.22 5.05
N GLU A 279 -25.67 9.92 4.68
CA GLU A 279 -27.06 9.58 4.99
C GLU A 279 -27.85 9.00 3.82
N ASN A 280 -27.35 9.12 2.59
CA ASN A 280 -28.02 8.61 1.39
C ASN A 280 -27.97 7.06 1.36
N PRO A 281 -29.11 6.34 1.28
CA PRO A 281 -29.13 4.87 1.28
C PRO A 281 -28.40 4.21 0.11
N GLU A 282 -28.48 4.79 -1.10
CA GLU A 282 -27.80 4.27 -2.29
C GLU A 282 -26.29 4.45 -2.15
N PHE A 283 -25.84 5.61 -1.68
CA PHE A 283 -24.43 5.84 -1.36
C PHE A 283 -23.93 4.93 -0.23
N LYS A 284 -24.70 4.76 0.86
CA LYS A 284 -24.36 3.84 1.96
C LYS A 284 -24.11 2.43 1.45
N LYS A 285 -24.98 1.94 0.56
CA LYS A 285 -24.82 0.63 -0.07
C LYS A 285 -23.60 0.59 -1.00
N ALA A 286 -23.43 1.61 -1.84
CA ALA A 286 -22.30 1.71 -2.77
C ALA A 286 -20.95 1.76 -2.05
N LYS A 287 -20.82 2.50 -0.94
CA LYS A 287 -19.58 2.53 -0.13
C LYS A 287 -19.27 1.17 0.47
N TRP A 288 -20.28 0.43 0.95
CA TRP A 288 -20.04 -0.90 1.50
C TRP A 288 -19.64 -1.90 0.41
N MET A 289 -20.24 -1.80 -0.78
CA MET A 289 -19.81 -2.61 -1.92
C MET A 289 -18.35 -2.31 -2.30
N ALA A 290 -17.97 -1.04 -2.40
CA ALA A 290 -16.60 -0.64 -2.71
C ALA A 290 -15.61 -1.14 -1.66
N PHE A 291 -15.88 -0.90 -0.37
CA PHE A 291 -15.02 -1.40 0.71
C PHE A 291 -14.94 -2.93 0.75
N TYR A 292 -16.03 -3.63 0.44
CA TYR A 292 -16.04 -5.09 0.40
C TYR A 292 -15.16 -5.61 -0.73
N LYS A 293 -15.28 -5.03 -1.94
CA LYS A 293 -14.36 -5.29 -3.06
C LYS A 293 -12.90 -5.12 -2.64
N HIS A 294 -12.58 -4.02 -1.98
CA HIS A 294 -11.20 -3.70 -1.61
C HIS A 294 -10.56 -4.76 -0.72
N ILE A 295 -11.30 -5.30 0.25
CA ILE A 295 -10.77 -6.34 1.15
C ILE A 295 -10.76 -7.74 0.51
N LEU A 296 -11.47 -7.94 -0.60
CA LEU A 296 -11.50 -9.21 -1.34
C LEU A 296 -10.41 -9.31 -2.41
N LEU A 297 -9.82 -8.20 -2.84
CA LEU A 297 -8.68 -8.18 -3.75
C LEU A 297 -7.51 -8.98 -3.13
N PRO A 298 -7.07 -10.09 -3.75
CA PRO A 298 -6.01 -10.91 -3.21
C PRO A 298 -4.62 -10.41 -3.65
N ALA A 299 -3.58 -10.83 -2.93
CA ALA A 299 -2.21 -10.37 -3.15
C ALA A 299 -1.67 -10.73 -4.55
N GLU A 300 -2.14 -11.84 -5.12
CA GLU A 300 -1.80 -12.29 -6.46
C GLU A 300 -2.25 -11.30 -7.53
N LEU A 301 -3.44 -10.71 -7.38
CA LEU A 301 -3.94 -9.70 -8.33
C LEU A 301 -3.17 -8.38 -8.20
N ILE A 302 -2.83 -7.99 -6.97
CA ILE A 302 -1.97 -6.83 -6.70
C ILE A 302 -0.62 -7.01 -7.40
N GLY A 303 -0.01 -8.20 -7.26
CA GLY A 303 1.24 -8.54 -7.92
C GLY A 303 1.13 -8.52 -9.45
N LEU A 304 0.07 -9.12 -10.02
CA LEU A 304 -0.17 -9.14 -11.47
C LEU A 304 -0.37 -7.73 -12.05
N SER A 305 -1.15 -6.88 -11.40
CA SER A 305 -1.35 -5.49 -11.83
C SER A 305 -0.02 -4.73 -11.86
N LEU A 306 0.81 -4.88 -10.83
CA LEU A 306 2.11 -4.24 -10.78
C LEU A 306 3.05 -4.71 -11.89
N LYS A 307 2.98 -5.99 -12.32
CA LYS A 307 3.80 -6.53 -13.42
C LYS A 307 3.53 -5.85 -14.77
N GLU A 308 2.40 -5.17 -14.93
CA GLU A 308 2.14 -4.42 -16.15
C GLU A 308 3.06 -3.19 -16.31
N CYS A 309 3.62 -2.69 -15.21
CA CYS A 309 4.46 -1.49 -15.21
C CYS A 309 5.84 -1.69 -14.57
N LEU A 310 6.06 -2.83 -13.90
CA LEU A 310 7.30 -3.20 -13.21
C LEU A 310 7.79 -4.56 -13.71
N ASP A 311 9.09 -4.68 -13.98
CA ASP A 311 9.68 -5.92 -14.48
C ASP A 311 10.08 -6.86 -13.32
N GLU A 312 9.45 -8.04 -13.24
CA GLU A 312 9.74 -9.04 -12.21
C GLU A 312 11.11 -9.72 -12.37
N HIS A 313 11.73 -9.63 -13.55
CA HIS A 313 13.10 -10.08 -13.75
C HIS A 313 14.12 -9.04 -13.29
N ASN A 314 13.69 -7.78 -13.13
CA ASN A 314 14.50 -6.69 -12.60
C ASN A 314 14.43 -6.65 -11.07
N SER A 315 15.56 -6.92 -10.40
CA SER A 315 15.59 -6.98 -8.93
C SER A 315 15.16 -5.69 -8.23
N LYS A 316 15.41 -4.51 -8.82
CA LYS A 316 14.97 -3.23 -8.23
C LYS A 316 13.47 -3.07 -8.30
N ASP A 317 12.85 -3.53 -9.38
CA ASP A 317 11.42 -3.42 -9.58
C ASP A 317 10.68 -4.49 -8.76
N ARG A 318 11.19 -5.72 -8.65
CA ARG A 318 10.70 -6.71 -7.66
C ARG A 318 10.67 -6.15 -6.24
N ALA A 319 11.76 -5.53 -5.78
CA ALA A 319 11.81 -4.96 -4.45
C ALA A 319 10.75 -3.84 -4.24
N LYS A 320 10.42 -3.07 -5.28
CA LYS A 320 9.33 -2.08 -5.21
C LYS A 320 7.97 -2.76 -5.17
N MET A 321 7.75 -3.77 -6.02
CA MET A 321 6.52 -4.56 -6.02
C MET A 321 6.27 -5.15 -4.64
N ALA A 322 7.30 -5.68 -3.99
CA ALA A 322 7.21 -6.24 -2.66
C ALA A 322 6.78 -5.20 -1.62
N VAL A 323 7.36 -3.99 -1.65
CA VAL A 323 6.98 -2.89 -0.74
C VAL A 323 5.54 -2.44 -0.96
N MET A 324 5.11 -2.28 -2.21
CA MET A 324 3.75 -1.87 -2.56
C MET A 324 2.71 -2.94 -2.18
N THR A 325 3.02 -4.21 -2.45
CA THR A 325 2.16 -5.33 -2.09
C THR A 325 2.04 -5.46 -0.58
N GLN A 326 3.16 -5.36 0.15
CA GLN A 326 3.15 -5.36 1.62
C GLN A 326 2.28 -4.22 2.19
N ALA A 327 2.45 -2.99 1.68
CA ALA A 327 1.66 -1.84 2.13
C ALA A 327 0.16 -2.06 1.89
N THR A 328 -0.19 -2.56 0.70
CA THR A 328 -1.58 -2.83 0.30
C THR A 328 -2.21 -3.93 1.17
N VAL A 329 -1.54 -5.07 1.31
CA VAL A 329 -2.04 -6.21 2.12
C VAL A 329 -2.20 -5.83 3.59
N ALA A 330 -1.23 -5.10 4.16
CA ALA A 330 -1.34 -4.62 5.54
C ALA A 330 -2.53 -3.67 5.71
N ARG A 331 -2.79 -2.81 4.73
CA ARG A 331 -3.92 -1.87 4.73
C ARG A 331 -5.26 -2.59 4.59
N GLN A 332 -5.35 -3.58 3.70
CA GLN A 332 -6.54 -4.43 3.54
C GLN A 332 -6.85 -5.20 4.82
N ALA A 333 -5.85 -5.76 5.50
CA ALA A 333 -6.05 -6.50 6.76
C ALA A 333 -6.63 -5.59 7.86
N ARG A 334 -6.12 -4.35 7.99
CA ARG A 334 -6.67 -3.35 8.92
C ARG A 334 -8.11 -2.99 8.56
N LEU A 335 -8.37 -2.70 7.29
CA LEU A 335 -9.70 -2.36 6.81
C LEU A 335 -10.70 -3.50 7.05
N ARG A 336 -10.33 -4.74 6.73
CA ARG A 336 -11.12 -5.95 6.97
C ARG A 336 -11.48 -6.11 8.45
N ALA A 337 -10.49 -5.97 9.34
CA ALA A 337 -10.70 -6.08 10.77
C ALA A 337 -11.68 -5.04 11.32
N VAL A 338 -11.58 -3.79 10.87
CA VAL A 338 -12.48 -2.70 11.30
C VAL A 338 -13.87 -2.87 10.72
N LEU A 339 -13.99 -3.13 9.41
CA LEU A 339 -15.27 -3.33 8.74
C LEU A 339 -16.11 -4.41 9.44
N PHE A 340 -15.55 -5.59 9.71
CA PHE A 340 -16.30 -6.65 10.37
C PHE A 340 -16.50 -6.44 11.89
N SER A 341 -15.84 -5.46 12.51
CA SER A 341 -16.20 -5.01 13.86
C SER A 341 -17.48 -4.15 13.88
N ILE A 342 -17.84 -3.54 12.74
CA ILE A 342 -19.02 -2.70 12.57
C ILE A 342 -20.25 -3.57 12.30
N LYS A 343 -21.32 -3.42 13.08
CA LYS A 343 -22.53 -4.22 12.94
C LYS A 343 -23.22 -3.98 11.59
N GLU A 344 -23.32 -2.71 11.18
CA GLU A 344 -23.96 -2.27 9.95
C GLU A 344 -23.33 -2.87 8.71
N PHE A 345 -22.00 -3.04 8.72
CA PHE A 345 -21.30 -3.71 7.63
C PHE A 345 -21.54 -5.22 7.65
N ARG A 346 -21.57 -5.87 8.83
CA ARG A 346 -21.95 -7.28 8.92
C ARG A 346 -23.37 -7.53 8.43
N ASP A 347 -24.32 -6.68 8.83
CA ASP A 347 -25.71 -6.71 8.37
C ASP A 347 -25.79 -6.49 6.85
N PHE A 348 -24.97 -5.61 6.29
CA PHE A 348 -24.85 -5.46 4.84
C PHE A 348 -24.39 -6.77 4.17
N VAL A 349 -23.28 -7.36 4.64
CA VAL A 349 -22.73 -8.61 4.09
C VAL A 349 -23.71 -9.77 4.22
N SER A 350 -24.40 -9.91 5.36
CA SER A 350 -25.37 -10.99 5.58
C SER A 350 -26.56 -10.93 4.64
N ASN A 351 -26.96 -9.72 4.23
CA ASN A 351 -28.14 -9.45 3.40
C ASN A 351 -27.82 -9.30 1.90
N LEU A 352 -26.55 -9.50 1.48
CA LEU A 352 -26.17 -9.46 0.08
C LEU A 352 -26.94 -10.48 -0.75
N LYS A 353 -27.53 -10.02 -1.86
CA LYS A 353 -28.24 -10.86 -2.82
C LYS A 353 -27.28 -11.57 -3.76
N GLN A 354 -27.74 -12.66 -4.37
CA GLN A 354 -26.95 -13.41 -5.36
C GLN A 354 -26.52 -12.53 -6.55
N GLU A 355 -27.39 -11.63 -7.02
CA GLU A 355 -27.06 -10.69 -8.10
C GLU A 355 -25.91 -9.74 -7.71
N GLU A 356 -25.87 -9.30 -6.45
CA GLU A 356 -24.83 -8.41 -5.95
C GLU A 356 -23.51 -9.14 -5.77
N HIS A 357 -23.56 -10.42 -5.40
CA HIS A 357 -22.40 -11.31 -5.40
C HIS A 357 -21.82 -11.49 -6.81
N GLU A 358 -22.69 -11.76 -7.80
CA GLU A 358 -22.31 -11.87 -9.20
C GLU A 358 -21.68 -10.58 -9.72
N LEU A 359 -22.26 -9.42 -9.40
CA LEU A 359 -21.73 -8.10 -9.78
C LEU A 359 -20.32 -7.88 -9.22
N LEU A 360 -20.12 -8.18 -7.93
CA LEU A 360 -18.82 -8.02 -7.28
C LEU A 360 -17.76 -8.98 -7.85
N LEU A 361 -18.15 -10.24 -8.13
CA LEU A 361 -17.27 -11.21 -8.79
C LEU A 361 -16.94 -10.78 -10.23
N ASN A 362 -17.90 -10.22 -10.96
CA ASN A 362 -17.68 -9.71 -12.32
C ASN A 362 -16.74 -8.51 -12.31
N GLU A 363 -16.91 -7.56 -11.39
CA GLU A 363 -16.01 -6.43 -11.25
C GLU A 363 -14.56 -6.90 -10.96
N LEU A 364 -14.40 -7.88 -10.08
CA LEU A 364 -13.10 -8.51 -9.81
C LEU A 364 -12.53 -9.23 -11.05
N ARG A 365 -13.36 -9.90 -11.88
CA ARG A 365 -12.92 -10.54 -13.14
C ARG A 365 -12.46 -9.53 -14.18
N GLU A 366 -13.18 -8.42 -14.29
CA GLU A 366 -12.89 -7.39 -15.29
C GLU A 366 -11.60 -6.64 -14.96
N SER A 367 -11.28 -6.49 -13.66
CA SER A 367 -9.96 -6.06 -13.21
C SER A 367 -8.86 -7.11 -13.47
N THR A 368 -9.19 -8.28 -14.04
CA THR A 368 -8.27 -9.40 -14.30
C THR A 368 -8.43 -10.04 -15.68
N PRO A 369 -8.13 -9.33 -16.79
CA PRO A 369 -8.33 -9.88 -18.14
C PRO A 369 -7.55 -11.18 -18.42
N GLN A 370 -6.51 -11.48 -17.62
CA GLN A 370 -5.59 -12.60 -17.81
C GLN A 370 -5.62 -13.64 -16.67
N ALA A 371 -6.35 -13.38 -15.57
CA ALA A 371 -6.37 -14.26 -14.41
C ALA A 371 -7.80 -14.71 -14.07
N LYS A 372 -8.00 -16.02 -13.89
CA LYS A 372 -9.23 -16.54 -13.28
C LYS A 372 -9.31 -16.01 -11.84
N ILE A 373 -10.51 -15.64 -11.36
CA ILE A 373 -10.69 -15.32 -9.93
C ILE A 373 -10.12 -16.49 -9.13
N PRO A 374 -9.14 -16.26 -8.23
CA PRO A 374 -8.62 -17.32 -7.40
C PRO A 374 -9.73 -17.95 -6.56
N GLY A 375 -9.76 -19.30 -6.46
CA GLY A 375 -10.81 -20.00 -5.70
C GLY A 375 -10.93 -19.54 -4.25
N HIS A 376 -9.83 -19.07 -3.65
CA HIS A 376 -9.84 -18.53 -2.29
C HIS A 376 -10.64 -17.23 -2.15
N VAL A 377 -10.81 -16.42 -3.21
CA VAL A 377 -11.66 -15.20 -3.18
C VAL A 377 -13.12 -15.59 -3.11
N ILE A 378 -13.54 -16.58 -3.91
CA ILE A 378 -14.91 -17.14 -3.88
C ILE A 378 -15.19 -17.77 -2.50
N ASN A 379 -14.20 -18.49 -1.95
CA ASN A 379 -14.30 -19.05 -0.61
C ASN A 379 -14.39 -17.96 0.45
N ALA A 380 -13.63 -16.87 0.33
CA ALA A 380 -13.66 -15.75 1.27
C ALA A 380 -15.03 -15.05 1.27
N LEU A 381 -15.58 -14.74 0.09
CA LEU A 381 -16.94 -14.21 -0.07
C LEU A 381 -17.98 -15.07 0.68
N SER A 382 -17.98 -16.37 0.36
CA SER A 382 -18.92 -17.33 0.96
C SER A 382 -18.72 -17.44 2.47
N SER A 383 -17.48 -17.52 2.94
CA SER A 383 -17.14 -17.65 4.36
C SER A 383 -17.54 -16.41 5.15
N TYR A 384 -17.30 -15.21 4.62
CA TYR A 384 -17.68 -13.96 5.31
C TYR A 384 -19.19 -13.82 5.42
N GLN A 385 -19.94 -14.16 4.37
CA GLN A 385 -21.40 -14.12 4.42
C GLN A 385 -21.95 -15.15 5.42
N GLN A 386 -21.42 -16.38 5.41
CA GLN A 386 -21.81 -17.41 6.38
C GLN A 386 -21.51 -16.99 7.81
N LEU A 387 -20.34 -16.39 8.06
CA LEU A 387 -20.00 -15.86 9.39
C LEU A 387 -20.94 -14.72 9.79
N ALA A 388 -21.33 -13.84 8.87
CA ALA A 388 -22.24 -12.74 9.17
C ALA A 388 -23.68 -13.22 9.43
N GLN A 389 -24.07 -14.35 8.86
CA GLN A 389 -25.39 -14.98 9.07
C GLN A 389 -25.46 -15.91 10.29
N SER A 390 -24.31 -16.42 10.75
CA SER A 390 -24.24 -17.33 11.88
C SER A 390 -24.40 -16.58 13.21
N GLU A 391 -25.30 -17.06 14.08
CA GLU A 391 -25.46 -16.54 15.45
C GLU A 391 -24.16 -16.67 16.28
N GLN A 392 -23.28 -17.60 15.93
CA GLN A 392 -21.99 -17.81 16.60
C GLN A 392 -20.81 -17.23 15.81
N GLY A 393 -21.06 -16.56 14.68
CA GLY A 393 -20.02 -16.05 13.80
C GLY A 393 -19.29 -14.85 14.40
N PHE A 394 -20.05 -13.87 14.91
CA PHE A 394 -19.54 -12.65 15.53
C PHE A 394 -20.22 -12.40 16.86
N GLU A 395 -19.45 -11.96 17.85
CA GLU A 395 -20.00 -11.54 19.14
C GLU A 395 -20.17 -10.03 19.15
N GLU A 396 -21.26 -9.54 19.73
CA GLU A 396 -21.40 -8.10 19.94
C GLU A 396 -20.23 -7.55 20.79
N GLY A 397 -19.74 -6.37 20.44
CA GLY A 397 -18.56 -5.79 21.09
C GLY A 397 -17.23 -6.43 20.68
N ASP A 398 -17.21 -7.36 19.71
CA ASP A 398 -15.96 -7.80 19.07
C ASP A 398 -15.21 -6.59 18.50
N THR A 399 -14.04 -6.32 19.07
CA THR A 399 -13.14 -5.27 18.57
C THR A 399 -12.42 -5.74 17.30
N PRO A 400 -11.83 -4.82 16.50
CA PRO A 400 -11.03 -5.21 15.34
C PRO A 400 -9.91 -6.23 15.67
N LEU A 401 -9.40 -6.24 16.91
CA LEU A 401 -8.41 -7.23 17.34
C LEU A 401 -8.99 -8.64 17.46
N HIS A 402 -10.24 -8.80 17.94
CA HIS A 402 -10.94 -10.08 17.94
C HIS A 402 -11.16 -10.57 16.50
N ILE A 403 -11.62 -9.67 15.62
CA ILE A 403 -11.90 -9.97 14.21
C ILE A 403 -10.65 -10.43 13.46
N ALA A 404 -9.52 -9.74 13.64
CA ALA A 404 -8.26 -10.12 12.99
C ALA A 404 -7.82 -11.55 13.35
N ILE A 405 -8.07 -11.97 14.60
CA ILE A 405 -7.78 -13.34 15.07
C ILE A 405 -8.77 -14.33 14.45
N ARG A 406 -10.09 -14.07 14.50
CA ARG A 406 -11.12 -14.95 13.91
C ARG A 406 -10.87 -15.26 12.44
N PHE A 407 -10.42 -14.27 11.68
CA PHE A 407 -10.17 -14.43 10.26
C PHE A 407 -8.82 -15.08 9.93
N GLY A 408 -7.96 -15.31 10.92
CA GLY A 408 -6.58 -15.74 10.67
C GLY A 408 -5.82 -14.70 9.83
N ASP A 409 -6.09 -13.41 10.05
CA ASP A 409 -5.42 -12.28 9.39
C ASP A 409 -4.67 -11.42 10.43
N TYR A 410 -4.23 -12.06 11.52
CA TYR A 410 -3.44 -11.44 12.57
C TYR A 410 -1.99 -11.26 12.12
N ARG A 411 -1.57 -10.02 11.87
CA ARG A 411 -0.26 -9.62 11.31
C ARG A 411 0.72 -9.11 12.37
N TYR A 412 0.63 -9.65 13.58
CA TYR A 412 1.56 -9.39 14.69
C TYR A 412 1.74 -7.90 14.99
N GLU A 413 2.92 -7.33 14.81
CA GLU A 413 3.18 -5.93 15.16
C GLU A 413 2.41 -4.94 14.31
N GLU A 414 2.01 -5.31 13.08
CA GLU A 414 1.12 -4.47 12.28
C GLU A 414 -0.29 -4.40 12.90
N THR A 415 -0.79 -5.52 13.42
CA THR A 415 -2.11 -5.61 14.07
C THR A 415 -2.11 -4.98 15.45
N LEU A 416 -1.13 -5.28 16.32
CA LEU A 416 -1.06 -4.67 17.65
C LEU A 416 -0.72 -3.18 17.60
N HIS A 417 -0.01 -2.73 16.58
CA HIS A 417 0.17 -1.29 16.41
C HIS A 417 -1.17 -0.57 16.26
N MET A 418 -2.04 -1.10 15.42
CA MET A 418 -3.34 -0.49 15.13
C MET A 418 -4.34 -0.73 16.26
N PHE A 419 -4.40 -1.96 16.79
CA PHE A 419 -5.49 -2.42 17.65
C PHE A 419 -5.03 -2.86 19.05
N GLY A 420 -3.76 -2.68 19.41
CA GLY A 420 -3.20 -3.15 20.68
C GLY A 420 -3.84 -2.52 21.92
N HIS A 421 -4.45 -1.34 21.77
CA HIS A 421 -5.26 -0.73 22.83
C HIS A 421 -6.51 -1.57 23.19
N PHE A 422 -6.90 -2.54 22.37
CA PHE A 422 -7.96 -3.51 22.63
C PHE A 422 -7.47 -4.86 23.18
N ILE A 423 -6.17 -5.05 23.47
CA ILE A 423 -5.59 -6.36 23.81
C ILE A 423 -6.26 -7.06 25.01
N ASN A 424 -6.84 -6.30 25.93
CA ASN A 424 -7.56 -6.80 27.10
C ASN A 424 -9.05 -6.39 27.10
N LYS A 425 -9.56 -5.82 26.01
CA LYS A 425 -10.96 -5.41 25.91
C LYS A 425 -11.80 -6.66 25.72
N LYS A 426 -12.84 -6.79 26.55
CA LYS A 426 -13.82 -7.87 26.43
C LYS A 426 -14.93 -7.50 25.46
N ASN A 427 -15.39 -8.47 24.68
CA ASN A 427 -16.66 -8.39 23.96
C ASN A 427 -17.85 -8.61 24.93
N ASN A 428 -19.08 -8.61 24.42
CA ASN A 428 -20.29 -8.76 25.23
C ASN A 428 -20.44 -10.18 25.82
N ALA A 429 -19.78 -11.18 25.24
CA ALA A 429 -19.65 -12.52 25.82
C ALA A 429 -18.58 -12.61 26.94
N GLY A 430 -17.91 -11.50 27.27
CA GLY A 430 -16.89 -11.44 28.31
C GLY A 430 -15.51 -11.99 27.89
N LYS A 431 -15.32 -12.30 26.61
CA LYS A 431 -14.09 -12.87 26.03
C LYS A 431 -13.15 -11.76 25.59
N THR A 432 -11.86 -11.92 25.89
CA THR A 432 -10.78 -11.10 25.35
C THR A 432 -10.27 -11.66 24.02
N PRO A 433 -9.41 -10.93 23.27
CA PRO A 433 -8.78 -11.48 22.07
C PRO A 433 -7.97 -12.76 22.34
N LEU A 434 -7.35 -12.86 23.53
CA LEU A 434 -6.62 -14.06 23.95
C LEU A 434 -7.57 -15.26 24.15
N ASP A 435 -8.74 -15.03 24.75
CA ASP A 435 -9.76 -16.06 24.94
C ASP A 435 -10.30 -16.56 23.58
N VAL A 436 -10.53 -15.65 22.62
CA VAL A 436 -10.95 -16.02 21.25
C VAL A 436 -9.88 -16.86 20.55
N ALA A 437 -8.60 -16.48 20.64
CA ALA A 437 -7.51 -17.26 20.05
C ALA A 437 -7.42 -18.68 20.66
N MET A 438 -7.64 -18.80 21.98
CA MET A 438 -7.68 -20.09 22.68
C MET A 438 -8.85 -20.96 22.22
N GLU A 439 -10.05 -20.41 22.08
CA GLU A 439 -11.22 -21.17 21.60
C GLU A 439 -11.00 -21.71 20.17
N MET A 440 -10.36 -20.93 19.30
CA MET A 440 -10.04 -21.35 17.94
C MET A 440 -8.98 -22.48 17.90
N ALA A 441 -8.14 -22.61 18.93
CA ALA A 441 -7.08 -23.61 18.96
C ALA A 441 -7.59 -25.06 18.88
N ALA A 442 -8.85 -25.30 19.27
CA ALA A 442 -9.47 -26.63 19.20
C ALA A 442 -9.65 -27.14 17.77
N THR A 443 -9.83 -26.24 16.79
CA THR A 443 -10.06 -26.60 15.37
C THR A 443 -8.95 -26.09 14.45
N ALA A 444 -7.98 -25.35 14.98
CA ALA A 444 -6.87 -24.82 14.20
C ALA A 444 -5.84 -25.91 13.87
N GLU A 445 -5.29 -25.82 12.66
CA GLU A 445 -4.14 -26.63 12.25
C GLU A 445 -2.97 -26.44 13.24
N GLU A 446 -2.24 -27.52 13.54
CA GLU A 446 -1.15 -27.45 14.52
C GLU A 446 0.02 -26.58 14.05
N HIS A 447 0.34 -26.63 12.75
CA HIS A 447 1.46 -25.92 12.14
C HIS A 447 1.10 -25.40 10.74
N PRO A 448 0.24 -24.38 10.64
CA PRO A 448 -0.16 -23.84 9.34
C PRO A 448 1.02 -23.16 8.64
N GLU A 449 1.10 -23.29 7.32
CA GLU A 449 2.14 -22.60 6.54
C GLU A 449 2.01 -21.07 6.60
N ASP A 450 0.78 -20.56 6.69
CA ASP A 450 0.50 -19.14 6.85
C ASP A 450 0.49 -18.77 8.33
N ILE A 451 1.51 -18.04 8.74
CA ILE A 451 1.70 -17.61 10.14
C ILE A 451 0.47 -16.90 10.72
N ARG A 452 -0.28 -16.15 9.90
CA ARG A 452 -1.45 -15.39 10.36
C ARG A 452 -2.57 -16.29 10.88
N LYS A 453 -2.55 -17.58 10.49
CA LYS A 453 -3.46 -18.63 10.94
C LYS A 453 -2.92 -19.43 12.12
N ASP A 454 -1.67 -19.23 12.53
CA ASP A 454 -1.09 -19.89 13.69
C ASP A 454 -1.62 -19.23 14.98
N VAL A 455 -2.71 -19.78 15.50
CA VAL A 455 -3.37 -19.29 16.72
C VAL A 455 -2.51 -19.48 17.96
N ARG A 456 -1.64 -20.50 18.00
CA ARG A 456 -0.73 -20.73 19.14
C ARG A 456 0.36 -19.68 19.18
N PHE A 457 0.94 -19.36 18.02
CA PHE A 457 1.89 -18.27 17.92
C PHE A 457 1.23 -16.91 18.17
N THR A 458 -0.03 -16.73 17.74
CA THR A 458 -0.83 -15.54 18.04
C THR A 458 -1.05 -15.38 19.55
N MET A 459 -1.45 -16.44 20.26
CA MET A 459 -1.61 -16.43 21.73
C MET A 459 -0.29 -16.05 22.42
N ARG A 460 0.83 -16.65 22.01
CA ARG A 460 2.16 -16.30 22.54
C ARG A 460 2.47 -14.82 22.35
N HIS A 461 2.28 -14.31 21.13
CA HIS A 461 2.55 -12.90 20.83
C HIS A 461 1.63 -11.96 21.63
N LEU A 462 0.36 -12.32 21.87
CA LEU A 462 -0.53 -11.53 22.72
C LEU A 462 -0.02 -11.47 24.17
N LEU A 463 0.42 -12.60 24.74
CA LEU A 463 1.00 -12.66 26.08
C LEU A 463 2.26 -11.80 26.20
N GLU A 464 3.17 -11.90 25.23
CA GLU A 464 4.40 -11.10 25.17
C GLU A 464 4.13 -9.58 25.13
N ASN A 465 2.93 -9.17 24.70
CA ASN A 465 2.51 -7.78 24.60
C ASN A 465 1.47 -7.37 25.67
N GLY A 466 1.32 -8.16 26.74
CA GLY A 466 0.55 -7.77 27.92
C GLY A 466 -0.93 -8.20 27.92
N ALA A 467 -1.30 -9.21 27.14
CA ALA A 467 -2.59 -9.87 27.30
C ALA A 467 -2.69 -10.57 28.67
N LYS A 468 -3.79 -10.33 29.39
CA LYS A 468 -4.05 -10.93 30.70
C LYS A 468 -4.67 -12.30 30.52
N GLN A 469 -4.13 -13.28 31.22
CA GLN A 469 -4.67 -14.65 31.21
C GLN A 469 -5.98 -14.71 32.01
N SER A 470 -7.04 -15.23 31.40
CA SER A 470 -8.25 -15.63 32.13
C SER A 470 -8.00 -16.92 32.92
N PRO A 471 -8.83 -17.26 33.92
CA PRO A 471 -8.71 -18.55 34.62
C PRO A 471 -8.81 -19.76 33.68
N LEU A 472 -9.65 -19.67 32.64
CA LEU A 472 -9.77 -20.71 31.61
C LEU A 472 -8.48 -20.84 30.80
N PHE A 473 -7.88 -19.71 30.41
CA PHE A 473 -6.60 -19.71 29.72
C PHE A 473 -5.48 -20.30 30.57
N GLN A 474 -5.41 -19.93 31.85
CA GLN A 474 -4.41 -20.48 32.77
C GLN A 474 -4.49 -22.01 32.83
N GLN A 475 -5.70 -22.56 32.91
CA GLN A 475 -5.92 -24.01 32.89
C GLN A 475 -5.47 -24.64 31.56
N TYR A 476 -5.88 -24.07 30.42
CA TYR A 476 -5.45 -24.53 29.09
C TYR A 476 -3.92 -24.50 28.95
N ASN A 477 -3.28 -23.47 29.47
CA ASN A 477 -1.85 -23.23 29.30
C ASN A 477 -0.96 -24.15 30.17
N MET A 478 -1.51 -24.82 31.18
CA MET A 478 -0.78 -25.82 31.97
C MET A 478 -0.21 -26.94 31.07
N ASP A 479 -0.99 -27.34 30.07
CA ASP A 479 -0.61 -28.37 29.11
C ASP A 479 -0.01 -27.77 27.84
N ALA A 480 -0.61 -26.70 27.32
CA ALA A 480 -0.23 -26.13 26.02
C ALA A 480 1.12 -25.39 26.02
N ARG A 481 1.56 -24.85 27.15
CA ARG A 481 2.86 -24.13 27.33
C ARG A 481 3.13 -23.10 26.23
N ILE A 482 2.15 -22.24 25.97
CA ILE A 482 2.11 -21.29 24.87
C ILE A 482 3.34 -20.36 24.83
N GLU A 483 3.87 -19.95 25.97
CA GLU A 483 5.06 -19.08 26.06
C GLU A 483 6.31 -19.71 25.41
N SER A 484 6.37 -21.04 25.33
CA SER A 484 7.48 -21.76 24.70
C SER A 484 7.27 -22.06 23.21
N TYR A 485 6.05 -21.87 22.70
CA TYR A 485 5.67 -22.24 21.34
C TYR A 485 6.47 -21.44 20.30
N GLN A 486 7.04 -22.11 19.30
CA GLN A 486 7.78 -21.48 18.20
C GLN A 486 7.07 -21.73 16.87
N PHE A 487 6.94 -20.69 16.06
CA PHE A 487 6.46 -20.85 14.69
C PHE A 487 7.49 -21.64 13.86
N GLN A 488 7.02 -22.65 13.14
CA GLN A 488 7.86 -23.46 12.27
C GLN A 488 7.84 -22.90 10.85
N THR A 489 8.99 -22.41 10.37
CA THR A 489 9.12 -21.90 9.01
C THR A 489 9.96 -22.81 8.13
N ALA A 490 9.51 -23.02 6.88
CA ALA A 490 10.24 -23.78 5.88
C ALA A 490 11.60 -23.15 5.53
N TYR A 491 11.80 -21.84 5.74
CA TYR A 491 13.04 -21.14 5.39
C TYR A 491 14.27 -21.67 6.13
N ILE A 492 14.14 -22.06 7.40
CA ILE A 492 15.26 -22.66 8.16
C ILE A 492 15.73 -23.97 7.53
N SER A 493 14.80 -24.77 7.00
CA SER A 493 15.11 -26.02 6.29
C SER A 493 15.78 -25.76 4.93
N LEU A 494 15.38 -24.69 4.23
CA LEU A 494 15.98 -24.28 2.96
C LEU A 494 17.42 -23.81 3.18
N VAL A 495 17.66 -23.00 4.21
CA VAL A 495 19.00 -22.52 4.57
C VAL A 495 19.95 -23.65 4.90
N THR A 496 19.48 -24.67 5.62
CA THR A 496 20.32 -25.84 5.98
C THR A 496 20.86 -26.56 4.73
N ARG A 497 20.14 -26.47 3.61
CA ARG A 497 20.51 -27.07 2.31
C ARG A 497 21.31 -26.14 1.40
N ALA A 498 21.35 -24.83 1.68
CA ALA A 498 22.07 -23.86 0.85
C ALA A 498 23.59 -24.04 0.98
N LYS A 499 24.27 -24.24 -0.15
CA LYS A 499 25.73 -24.45 -0.23
C LYS A 499 26.46 -23.31 -0.95
N SER A 500 25.75 -22.43 -1.65
CA SER A 500 26.33 -21.25 -2.29
C SER A 500 25.74 -19.96 -1.71
N TYR A 501 26.50 -18.86 -1.84
CA TYR A 501 26.00 -17.53 -1.48
C TYR A 501 24.73 -17.17 -2.26
N GLN A 502 24.68 -17.49 -3.56
CA GLN A 502 23.52 -17.16 -4.39
C GLN A 502 22.25 -17.88 -3.91
N GLN A 503 22.33 -19.18 -3.62
CA GLN A 503 21.21 -19.93 -3.05
C GLN A 503 20.73 -19.33 -1.71
N PHE A 504 21.68 -18.95 -0.86
CA PHE A 504 21.36 -18.33 0.42
C PHE A 504 20.73 -16.94 0.27
N LYS A 505 21.26 -16.12 -0.63
CA LYS A 505 20.72 -14.80 -0.97
C LYS A 505 19.32 -14.88 -1.54
N ASP A 506 19.04 -15.88 -2.39
CA ASP A 506 17.70 -16.11 -2.93
C ASP A 506 16.70 -16.44 -1.82
N ILE A 507 17.08 -17.25 -0.83
CA ILE A 507 16.25 -17.50 0.36
C ILE A 507 15.97 -16.20 1.14
N LEU A 508 16.99 -15.38 1.37
CA LEU A 508 16.81 -14.10 2.08
C LEU A 508 15.93 -13.12 1.31
N ARG A 509 16.04 -13.11 -0.03
CA ARG A 509 15.13 -12.35 -0.91
C ARG A 509 13.71 -12.87 -0.77
N ASP A 510 13.49 -14.18 -0.85
CA ASP A 510 12.16 -14.78 -0.79
C ASP A 510 11.46 -14.46 0.54
N ILE A 511 12.20 -14.35 1.65
CA ILE A 511 11.67 -13.86 2.93
C ILE A 511 11.15 -12.42 2.83
N GLY A 512 11.89 -11.53 2.15
CA GLY A 512 11.49 -10.13 1.97
C GLY A 512 10.32 -9.95 0.99
N GLU A 513 10.10 -10.93 0.12
CA GLU A 513 9.02 -10.96 -0.87
C GLU A 513 7.80 -11.79 -0.39
N ASP A 514 7.84 -12.38 0.83
CA ASP A 514 6.72 -13.10 1.41
C ASP A 514 5.81 -12.19 2.26
N HIS A 515 4.66 -11.84 1.68
CA HIS A 515 3.68 -10.90 2.22
C HIS A 515 2.79 -11.46 3.33
N ARG A 516 2.90 -12.76 3.63
CA ARG A 516 2.24 -13.35 4.81
C ARG A 516 2.85 -12.78 6.11
N PHE A 517 4.14 -12.45 6.07
CA PHE A 517 4.86 -11.89 7.20
C PHE A 517 4.78 -10.36 7.23
N CYS A 518 4.72 -9.80 8.43
CA CYS A 518 4.98 -8.38 8.62
C CYS A 518 6.49 -8.10 8.48
N LEU A 519 6.86 -6.84 8.21
CA LEU A 519 8.27 -6.47 8.01
C LEU A 519 9.18 -6.77 9.22
N LYS A 520 8.68 -6.67 10.46
CA LYS A 520 9.47 -7.03 11.64
C LYS A 520 9.72 -8.54 11.68
N PHE A 521 8.71 -9.33 11.37
CA PHE A 521 8.84 -10.79 11.36
C PHE A 521 9.78 -11.27 10.25
N GLN A 522 9.68 -10.73 9.03
CA GLN A 522 10.62 -11.00 7.94
C GLN A 522 12.08 -10.79 8.38
N LYS A 523 12.35 -9.67 9.08
CA LYS A 523 13.69 -9.35 9.62
C LYS A 523 14.16 -10.35 10.68
N ASN A 524 13.27 -10.84 11.51
CA ASN A 524 13.60 -11.84 12.52
C ASN A 524 13.92 -13.19 11.87
N ILE A 525 13.10 -13.65 10.90
CA ILE A 525 13.42 -14.85 10.11
C ILE A 525 14.78 -14.68 9.43
N ALA A 526 15.07 -13.51 8.85
CA ALA A 526 16.35 -13.26 8.20
C ALA A 526 17.54 -13.40 9.18
N ILE A 527 17.42 -12.88 10.40
CA ILE A 527 18.42 -13.06 11.47
C ILE A 527 18.63 -14.55 11.76
N ASP A 528 17.55 -15.30 11.97
CA ASP A 528 17.62 -16.73 12.32
C ASP A 528 18.20 -17.56 11.18
N CYS A 529 17.84 -17.24 9.94
CA CYS A 529 18.39 -17.83 8.73
C CYS A 529 19.89 -17.54 8.57
N ILE A 530 20.35 -16.32 8.86
CA ILE A 530 21.79 -15.99 8.79
C ILE A 530 22.57 -16.74 9.87
N ALA A 531 22.07 -16.77 11.11
CA ALA A 531 22.69 -17.53 12.19
C ALA A 531 22.78 -19.02 11.84
N ARG A 532 21.69 -19.59 11.29
CA ARG A 532 21.67 -20.99 10.87
C ARG A 532 22.63 -21.25 9.71
N PHE A 533 22.69 -20.37 8.71
CA PHE A 533 23.59 -20.51 7.56
C PHE A 533 25.05 -20.55 7.99
N ILE A 534 25.44 -19.63 8.88
CA ILE A 534 26.77 -19.61 9.48
C ILE A 534 27.05 -20.94 10.16
N GLN A 535 26.15 -21.39 11.05
CA GLN A 535 26.30 -22.62 11.81
C GLN A 535 26.51 -23.86 10.93
N VAL A 536 25.69 -24.04 9.88
CA VAL A 536 25.76 -25.26 9.04
C VAL A 536 26.93 -25.24 8.05
N ASN A 537 27.48 -24.07 7.74
CA ASN A 537 28.59 -23.90 6.81
C ASN A 537 29.92 -23.52 7.51
N GLN A 538 30.03 -23.66 8.84
CA GLN A 538 31.22 -23.28 9.62
C GLN A 538 32.55 -23.86 9.13
N ASN A 539 32.50 -25.01 8.43
CA ASN A 539 33.67 -25.71 7.88
C ASN A 539 33.75 -25.59 6.34
N HIS A 540 32.88 -24.80 5.72
CA HIS A 540 32.86 -24.63 4.27
C HIS A 540 34.01 -23.70 3.84
N PRO A 541 34.88 -24.10 2.89
CA PRO A 541 36.10 -23.36 2.55
C PRO A 541 35.83 -21.95 2.02
N ALA A 542 34.69 -21.74 1.36
CA ALA A 542 34.31 -20.43 0.84
C ALA A 542 33.45 -19.58 1.81
N LEU A 543 33.21 -20.02 3.06
CA LEU A 543 32.33 -19.31 4.00
C LEU A 543 32.74 -17.85 4.18
N GLN A 544 34.04 -17.57 4.38
CA GLN A 544 34.55 -16.21 4.55
C GLN A 544 34.15 -15.30 3.38
N ASN A 545 34.35 -15.75 2.14
CA ASN A 545 33.99 -15.00 0.94
C ASN A 545 32.47 -14.79 0.83
N MET A 546 31.67 -15.79 1.19
CA MET A 546 30.21 -15.69 1.22
C MET A 546 29.73 -14.64 2.24
N LEU A 547 30.34 -14.61 3.43
CA LEU A 547 30.00 -13.65 4.49
C LEU A 547 30.44 -12.22 4.15
N LEU A 548 31.62 -12.05 3.54
CA LEU A 548 32.05 -10.74 3.04
C LEU A 548 31.11 -10.22 1.95
N GLN A 549 30.65 -11.07 1.03
CA GLN A 549 29.69 -10.68 0.01
C GLN A 549 28.31 -10.36 0.61
N LEU A 550 27.84 -11.17 1.56
CA LEU A 550 26.61 -10.90 2.31
C LEU A 550 26.66 -9.51 2.95
N LYS A 551 27.77 -9.19 3.63
CA LYS A 551 27.97 -7.90 4.28
C LYS A 551 27.91 -6.74 3.27
N LYS A 552 28.58 -6.86 2.12
CA LYS A 552 28.53 -5.83 1.06
C LYS A 552 27.11 -5.61 0.55
N ASP A 553 26.38 -6.68 0.25
CA ASP A 553 25.01 -6.59 -0.28
C ASP A 553 24.04 -5.99 0.77
N LEU A 554 24.19 -6.36 2.05
CA LEU A 554 23.37 -5.85 3.15
C LEU A 554 23.64 -4.38 3.48
N ASN A 555 24.88 -3.93 3.39
CA ASN A 555 25.24 -2.54 3.68
C ASN A 555 25.02 -1.61 2.47
N GLY A 556 24.82 -2.18 1.28
CA GLY A 556 24.58 -1.44 0.04
C GLY A 556 25.86 -1.04 -0.67
N ASP A 557 26.96 -1.75 -0.41
CA ASP A 557 28.26 -1.50 -1.03
C ASP A 557 28.39 -2.21 -2.39
N SER A 558 27.50 -3.14 -2.68
CA SER A 558 27.35 -3.76 -4.00
C SER A 558 26.44 -2.93 -4.90
N THR A 559 26.26 -3.35 -6.16
CA THR A 559 25.41 -2.60 -7.10
C THR A 559 23.96 -2.51 -6.60
N PRO A 560 23.19 -1.48 -7.02
CA PRO A 560 21.78 -1.35 -6.64
C PRO A 560 20.90 -2.56 -7.01
N TYR A 561 21.31 -3.35 -8.01
CA TYR A 561 20.65 -4.58 -8.45
C TYR A 561 20.93 -5.75 -7.51
N GLU A 562 22.19 -5.91 -7.11
CA GLU A 562 22.60 -6.97 -6.19
C GLU A 562 21.98 -6.77 -4.80
N CYS A 563 21.93 -5.53 -4.32
CA CYS A 563 21.40 -5.23 -2.99
C CYS A 563 19.88 -5.30 -2.91
N ALA A 564 19.17 -5.25 -4.05
CA ALA A 564 17.73 -4.95 -4.09
C ALA A 564 16.88 -5.93 -3.27
N GLY A 565 17.11 -7.24 -3.40
CA GLY A 565 16.36 -8.28 -2.68
C GLY A 565 16.58 -8.28 -1.17
N LEU A 566 17.62 -7.62 -0.66
CA LEU A 566 17.94 -7.56 0.77
C LEU A 566 17.56 -6.20 1.41
N LYS A 567 17.02 -5.26 0.63
CA LYS A 567 16.71 -3.89 1.10
C LYS A 567 15.72 -3.85 2.26
N TYR A 568 14.82 -4.82 2.37
CA TYR A 568 13.84 -4.88 3.46
C TYR A 568 14.53 -4.92 4.84
N ILE A 569 15.72 -5.53 4.96
CA ILE A 569 16.52 -5.53 6.21
C ILE A 569 16.87 -4.11 6.65
N ARG A 570 17.14 -3.23 5.68
CA ARG A 570 17.44 -1.79 5.89
C ARG A 570 16.21 -0.90 5.94
N GLN A 571 15.03 -1.41 5.60
CA GLN A 571 13.81 -0.62 5.57
C GLN A 571 13.47 -0.12 6.98
N LEU A 572 13.30 1.18 7.13
CA LEU A 572 12.93 1.77 8.41
C LEU A 572 11.47 1.45 8.75
N ARG A 573 11.21 1.22 10.04
CA ARG A 573 9.86 0.98 10.58
C ARG A 573 9.34 2.18 11.39
N SER A 574 10.05 3.31 11.36
CA SER A 574 9.67 4.51 12.12
C SER A 574 8.33 5.04 11.64
N LYS A 575 7.53 5.53 12.59
CA LYS A 575 6.21 6.14 12.32
C LYS A 575 6.23 7.65 12.41
N LEU A 576 7.26 8.20 13.07
CA LEU A 576 7.43 9.63 13.19
C LEU A 576 7.85 10.19 11.84
N TRP A 577 6.98 10.98 11.24
CA TRP A 577 7.15 11.58 9.92
C TRP A 577 8.47 12.33 9.79
N ILE A 578 8.86 13.09 10.81
CA ILE A 578 10.15 13.78 10.84
C ILE A 578 11.34 12.82 10.69
N ILE A 579 11.30 11.67 11.35
CA ILE A 579 12.35 10.65 11.25
C ILE A 579 12.35 10.03 9.84
N ARG A 580 11.18 9.78 9.26
CA ARG A 580 11.04 9.23 7.90
C ARG A 580 11.66 10.18 6.86
N GLN A 581 11.48 11.49 7.02
CA GLN A 581 12.01 12.52 6.11
C GLN A 581 13.52 12.73 6.22
N ILE A 582 14.08 12.58 7.42
CA ILE A 582 15.52 12.70 7.67
C ILE A 582 16.25 11.45 7.19
N ARG A 583 15.75 10.27 7.54
CA ARG A 583 16.46 9.00 7.32
C ARG A 583 16.10 8.30 6.01
N GLY A 584 15.00 8.70 5.36
CA GLY A 584 14.48 8.05 4.17
C GLY A 584 13.94 6.65 4.43
N LEU A 585 13.51 5.94 3.38
CA LEU A 585 12.90 4.61 3.50
C LEU A 585 13.91 3.53 3.94
N TYR A 586 15.17 3.65 3.52
CA TYR A 586 16.22 2.66 3.77
C TYR A 586 17.37 3.32 4.52
N GLY A 587 17.85 2.67 5.58
CA GLY A 587 18.96 3.18 6.39
C GLY A 587 19.53 2.14 7.35
N ARG A 588 20.34 2.58 8.31
CA ARG A 588 20.86 1.71 9.38
C ARG A 588 19.71 1.29 10.31
N THR A 589 19.51 -0.01 10.49
CA THR A 589 18.49 -0.60 11.38
C THR A 589 19.16 -1.40 12.49
N SER A 590 18.46 -1.63 13.61
CA SER A 590 18.94 -2.53 14.65
C SER A 590 19.14 -3.96 14.13
N THR A 591 18.27 -4.42 13.23
CA THR A 591 18.41 -5.69 12.50
C THR A 591 19.72 -5.75 11.72
N LEU A 592 20.03 -4.72 10.92
CA LEU A 592 21.27 -4.67 10.16
C LEU A 592 22.50 -4.68 11.09
N SER A 593 22.47 -3.89 12.17
CA SER A 593 23.56 -3.91 13.15
C SER A 593 23.77 -5.32 13.72
N LYS A 594 22.70 -5.96 14.21
CA LYS A 594 22.77 -7.33 14.76
C LYS A 594 23.33 -8.33 13.73
N ILE A 595 22.93 -8.22 12.46
CA ILE A 595 23.44 -9.09 11.40
C ILE A 595 24.93 -8.82 11.15
N ASN A 596 25.34 -7.55 11.07
CA ASN A 596 26.75 -7.21 10.89
C ASN A 596 27.59 -7.73 12.06
N ASP A 597 27.13 -7.59 13.30
CA ASP A 597 27.82 -8.06 14.50
C ASP A 597 28.02 -9.59 14.43
N MET A 598 26.97 -10.36 14.11
CA MET A 598 27.07 -11.82 13.93
C MET A 598 28.04 -12.23 12.82
N VAL A 599 28.04 -11.49 11.70
CA VAL A 599 28.95 -11.76 10.58
C VAL A 599 30.39 -11.44 10.95
N ASP A 600 30.62 -10.34 11.67
CA ASP A 600 31.95 -9.91 12.09
C ASP A 600 32.55 -10.85 13.13
N GLU A 601 31.77 -11.29 14.11
CA GLU A 601 32.18 -12.32 15.07
C GLU A 601 32.66 -13.61 14.37
N GLU A 602 31.92 -14.06 13.35
CA GLU A 602 32.26 -15.26 12.61
C GLU A 602 33.49 -15.08 11.70
N LEU A 603 33.64 -13.90 11.07
CA LEU A 603 34.81 -13.58 10.26
C LEU A 603 36.09 -13.54 11.12
N GLU A 604 36.02 -12.99 12.33
CA GLU A 604 37.14 -13.00 13.28
C GLU A 604 37.47 -14.43 13.74
N ARG A 605 36.46 -15.27 13.99
CA ARG A 605 36.66 -16.70 14.31
C ARG A 605 37.40 -17.44 13.19
N ILE A 606 37.08 -17.16 11.92
CA ILE A 606 37.74 -17.78 10.77
C ILE A 606 39.21 -17.32 10.69
N LYS A 607 39.47 -16.01 10.81
CA LYS A 607 40.85 -15.47 10.82
C LYS A 607 41.69 -16.06 11.93
N ALA A 608 41.14 -16.22 13.14
CA ALA A 608 41.85 -16.80 14.28
C ALA A 608 42.23 -18.30 14.07
N LYS A 609 41.59 -18.99 13.12
CA LYS A 609 41.89 -20.38 12.76
C LYS A 609 42.88 -20.50 11.60
N GLU A 610 43.13 -19.43 10.85
CA GLU A 610 44.22 -19.41 9.87
C GLU A 610 45.55 -19.43 10.65
N PRO A 611 46.41 -20.45 10.49
CA PRO A 611 47.69 -20.46 11.17
C PRO A 611 48.49 -19.24 10.70
N ASN A 612 49.01 -18.45 11.65
CA ASN A 612 49.98 -17.39 11.40
C ASN A 612 51.24 -18.01 10.76
N CYS A 613 51.21 -18.26 9.46
CA CYS A 613 52.36 -18.66 8.67
C CYS A 613 53.22 -17.44 8.31
N PHE A 614 53.58 -16.64 9.31
CA PHE A 614 54.63 -15.63 9.24
C PHE A 614 55.32 -15.53 10.61
N SER A 615 55.92 -16.63 11.04
CA SER A 615 56.94 -16.62 12.09
C SER A 615 58.05 -17.60 11.72
N PHE A 616 58.73 -17.33 10.61
CA PHE A 616 60.05 -17.89 10.32
C PHE A 616 60.91 -16.82 9.64
N PHE A 617 62.04 -16.52 10.29
CA PHE A 617 63.09 -15.54 9.98
C PHE A 617 62.83 -14.08 10.37
N SER A 618 63.28 -13.67 11.57
CA SER A 618 64.64 -13.16 11.73
C SER A 618 65.09 -13.23 13.19
N SER A 619 66.29 -13.76 13.38
CA SER A 619 67.04 -13.75 14.62
C SER A 619 68.06 -12.61 14.56
N GLY A 620 68.03 -11.74 15.57
CA GLY A 620 69.18 -10.96 16.05
C GLY A 620 69.64 -9.80 15.16
N THR A 621 69.43 -8.58 15.64
CA THR A 621 70.47 -7.85 16.38
C THR A 621 69.85 -6.61 17.02
N ASP A 622 70.06 -6.50 18.33
CA ASP A 622 69.86 -5.27 19.10
C ASP A 622 70.65 -4.11 18.48
N LEU A 623 70.09 -2.91 18.54
CA LEU A 623 70.79 -1.68 18.88
C LEU A 623 69.77 -0.62 19.28
N GLU A 624 69.88 -0.17 20.52
CA GLU A 624 69.25 1.02 21.09
C GLU A 624 69.62 2.26 20.26
N GLU A 625 68.68 3.17 20.04
CA GLU A 625 68.93 4.60 20.25
C GLU A 625 67.62 5.42 20.32
N SER A 626 67.64 6.32 21.28
CA SER A 626 66.65 7.32 21.70
C SER A 626 66.44 8.45 20.68
N ASN A 627 65.22 8.97 20.53
CA ASN A 627 64.86 10.36 20.89
C ASN A 627 63.48 10.83 20.35
N GLU A 628 62.73 11.41 21.28
CA GLU A 628 61.95 12.67 21.24
C GLU A 628 60.92 13.01 20.13
N GLU A 629 59.72 13.28 20.65
CA GLU A 629 58.79 14.39 20.39
C GLU A 629 58.04 14.53 19.05
N GLY A 630 56.71 14.70 19.17
CA GLY A 630 55.85 15.10 18.06
C GLY A 630 54.35 15.00 18.36
N SER A 631 53.86 15.81 19.29
CA SER A 631 52.44 16.13 19.54
C SER A 631 51.63 16.35 18.26
N TYR A 632 50.40 15.79 18.17
CA TYR A 632 49.19 16.55 17.83
C TYR A 632 47.93 15.75 18.20
N ALA A 633 47.24 16.23 19.23
CA ALA A 633 45.89 15.85 19.57
C ALA A 633 44.89 16.55 18.63
N THR A 634 43.82 15.87 18.23
CA THR A 634 42.57 16.54 17.85
C THR A 634 41.39 15.68 18.26
N GLU A 635 40.48 16.33 18.96
CA GLU A 635 39.40 15.78 19.77
C GLU A 635 38.29 15.14 18.94
N LEU A 636 37.95 13.90 19.29
CA LEU A 636 36.71 13.24 18.92
C LEU A 636 35.61 13.68 19.90
N THR A 637 34.73 14.57 19.45
CA THR A 637 33.49 14.88 20.17
C THR A 637 32.50 13.74 20.00
N SER A 638 32.26 13.06 21.12
CA SER A 638 31.23 12.04 21.30
C SER A 638 29.86 12.69 21.43
N ILE A 639 28.89 12.24 20.63
CA ILE A 639 27.47 12.57 20.82
C ILE A 639 26.75 11.26 21.18
N PRO A 640 26.00 11.20 22.31
CA PRO A 640 25.46 9.96 22.82
C PRO A 640 24.25 9.47 22.02
N CYS A 641 24.20 8.15 21.85
CA CYS A 641 23.04 7.39 21.39
C CYS A 641 21.84 7.64 22.32
N ILE A 642 20.76 8.23 21.79
CA ILE A 642 19.45 8.24 22.43
C ILE A 642 18.70 6.99 21.96
N THR A 643 18.54 6.04 22.88
CA THR A 643 17.62 4.92 22.82
C THR A 643 16.19 5.43 22.99
N CYS A 644 15.28 5.06 22.09
CA CYS A 644 13.83 5.20 22.30
C CYS A 644 13.14 3.85 22.09
N ALA A 645 12.28 3.53 23.05
CA ALA A 645 11.33 2.43 23.08
C ALA A 645 10.31 2.49 21.94
#